data_AF-A0AA86TBP5-F1
#
_entry.id   AF-A0AA86TBP5-F1
#
_cell.length_a   1.000
_cell.length_b   1.000
_cell.length_c   1.000
_cell.angle_alpha   90.00
_cell.angle_beta   90.00
_cell.angle_gamma   90.00
#
_symmetry.space_group_name_H-M   'P 1'
#
loop_
_entity.id
_entity.type
_entity.pdbx_description
1 polymer ?
#
loop_
_entity_poly.entity_id
_entity_poly.type
_entity_poly.pdbx_seq_one_letter_code
_entity_poly.pdbx_strand_id
1 'polypeptide(L)'
;MEIEDAVPKMTIDGYETVSQPIKRERYVSNSNTRDSNTFKIVKRVLLSTEPEIIEFECYSPNVAAHCKPGQFVIVRANEKAERIPLTIADFNRETMTVTLVCQSIGRSSKIINALQENQNFYDIAGPLGHASDIRAHMGNIVLVAGGVGTAPVYPIARAFHELPGNHVITIFGARMKNLIFWEQKMRDVSHECYVTTDDGSYGIHGFGTTALQKIIDEAGYSKTDEMAPKTRSFDAVYAIGPLPMMRAVAELTRPYKIPTIVSLNTIMVDGTGMCGACRVAVGGKTMFACVDGPEFDGHLVDWGNLRQRMGAYCEIEKKEKEAPLDKPEFKLLAKDAPKTQTPMPVQDPKYRAQNWTEVALGYTAEMAKAEAARCLNCPKPMCVKGCPVQVPIPQFIKKVKEGDFLGAYKIIKTANACPSISGRVCPQEAQCQCAEGSYGCILARTGKESVAVGRIERFVADYVRENGLEEKALIDATSGKIHPTILTGKKVAVIGSGPAGIAAAASCAQAGHHVTMFEALHKAGGVLSYGIPEFRLPKAIVQHEIENLSKLGVVEVKTNYVVGKSATIDDLKKEGFHAFFIGTGAGLPRFLGIQGEDLPGVLSANEFLTRCNLMKAYQFPYNTDTPIMKAQQVVVIGAGNVAMDCARCATRLGAQVTVVYRRRLQDSPARQEEVEHAEEEGVHFATLNTPLEIVANCEANGIKGLRTQVNIFENGEIKPVEGEINFHQCQMVIIAVGQGPNPIVPASTPGLNTTKGLITTDENFATSLAGVYAGGDVNTGAATVIKALGAGKKAGQEINKYLENINVEGVSETAGKIFYPIVAEEYQNLFMTEAEFEKK
;
A
#
# COMPACT_ATOMS: atom_id res chain seq x y z
N MET A 1 21.61 13.07 63.59
CA MET A 1 22.09 12.89 62.20
C MET A 1 21.63 11.52 61.78
N GLU A 2 20.62 11.44 60.92
CA GLU A 2 20.19 10.25 60.17
C GLU A 2 19.02 10.70 59.31
N ILE A 3 19.13 10.58 57.99
CA ILE A 3 18.03 10.74 57.02
C ILE A 3 18.29 9.73 55.89
N GLU A 4 18.08 8.46 56.20
CA GLU A 4 17.70 7.45 55.21
C GLU A 4 16.20 7.15 55.41
N ASP A 5 15.34 8.13 55.13
CA ASP A 5 13.89 7.92 55.00
C ASP A 5 13.25 9.09 54.25
N ALA A 6 12.21 8.78 53.46
CA ALA A 6 11.37 9.68 52.63
C ALA A 6 11.76 9.94 51.15
N VAL A 7 11.76 8.88 50.33
CA VAL A 7 11.33 9.00 48.91
C VAL A 7 10.30 7.89 48.61
N PRO A 8 9.00 8.21 48.53
CA PRO A 8 7.98 7.23 48.14
C PRO A 8 8.14 6.85 46.66
N LYS A 9 8.27 5.54 46.39
CA LYS A 9 8.10 5.00 45.03
C LYS A 9 6.64 5.17 44.62
N MET A 10 6.35 6.06 43.66
CA MET A 10 5.09 6.00 42.92
C MET A 10 5.28 5.09 41.70
N THR A 11 4.72 3.88 41.75
CA THR A 11 4.56 3.01 40.59
C THR A 11 3.35 3.44 39.76
N ILE A 12 3.37 3.16 38.46
CA ILE A 12 2.26 3.43 37.55
C ILE A 12 1.32 2.22 37.57
N ASP A 13 0.58 2.06 38.67
CA ASP A 13 -0.46 1.03 38.82
C ASP A 13 -1.81 1.70 39.11
N GLY A 14 -2.46 2.13 38.03
CA GLY A 14 -3.80 2.75 38.05
C GLY A 14 -4.84 2.06 37.15
N TYR A 15 -4.44 0.98 36.47
CA TYR A 15 -5.36 0.07 35.78
C TYR A 15 -5.33 -1.27 36.51
N GLU A 16 -6.42 -1.63 37.16
CA GLU A 16 -6.59 -2.98 37.68
C GLU A 16 -6.55 -3.97 36.51
N THR A 17 -5.48 -4.77 36.46
CA THR A 17 -5.41 -5.91 35.55
C THR A 17 -6.54 -6.87 35.91
N VAL A 18 -7.49 -7.08 34.99
CA VAL A 18 -8.57 -8.06 35.14
C VAL A 18 -7.96 -9.41 35.55
N SER A 19 -8.18 -9.80 36.80
CA SER A 19 -7.34 -10.78 37.50
C SER A 19 -7.72 -12.24 37.21
N GLN A 20 -8.27 -12.51 36.02
CA GLN A 20 -8.54 -13.87 35.55
C GLN A 20 -8.10 -14.01 34.09
N PRO A 21 -7.33 -15.06 33.73
CA PRO A 21 -7.03 -15.35 32.35
C PRO A 21 -8.34 -15.72 31.63
N ILE A 22 -8.76 -14.90 30.67
CA ILE A 22 -9.84 -15.23 29.75
C ILE A 22 -9.50 -16.58 29.14
N LYS A 23 -10.34 -17.59 29.41
CA LYS A 23 -10.13 -18.95 28.89
C LYS A 23 -10.09 -18.88 27.37
N ARG A 24 -8.92 -19.20 26.80
CA ARG A 24 -8.74 -19.35 25.35
C ARG A 24 -9.49 -20.61 24.89
N GLU A 25 -10.79 -20.49 24.68
CA GLU A 25 -11.50 -21.52 23.91
C GLU A 25 -10.96 -21.55 22.49
N ARG A 26 -10.60 -22.76 22.05
CA ARG A 26 -9.91 -23.01 20.79
C ARG A 26 -10.88 -22.78 19.63
N TYR A 27 -10.83 -21.60 19.01
CA TYR A 27 -11.42 -21.39 17.67
C TYR A 27 -10.60 -22.12 16.61
N VAL A 28 -10.80 -23.43 16.51
CA VAL A 28 -10.51 -24.22 15.30
C VAL A 28 -11.78 -24.18 14.46
N SER A 29 -11.79 -23.36 13.41
CA SER A 29 -12.91 -23.31 12.46
C SER A 29 -12.95 -24.58 11.62
N ASN A 30 -13.98 -25.41 11.81
CA ASN A 30 -14.26 -26.51 10.90
C ASN A 30 -14.87 -26.00 9.59
N SER A 31 -14.22 -26.32 8.47
CA SER A 31 -14.77 -26.51 7.11
C SER A 31 -15.47 -25.37 6.35
N ASN A 32 -15.05 -25.21 5.09
CA ASN A 32 -15.86 -24.95 3.89
C ASN A 32 -16.52 -23.57 3.64
N THR A 33 -16.08 -22.49 4.28
CA THR A 33 -16.37 -21.12 3.80
C THR A 33 -15.14 -20.21 3.86
N ARG A 34 -15.06 -19.21 2.96
CA ARG A 34 -14.00 -18.18 2.95
C ARG A 34 -14.21 -17.19 4.10
N ASP A 35 -13.99 -17.58 5.34
CA ASP A 35 -14.16 -16.70 6.50
C ASP A 35 -13.03 -16.80 7.53
N SER A 36 -12.15 -15.80 7.52
CA SER A 36 -11.23 -15.49 8.64
C SER A 36 -11.14 -13.98 8.94
N ASN A 37 -12.02 -13.17 8.36
CA ASN A 37 -12.21 -11.74 8.64
C ASN A 37 -13.67 -11.33 8.36
N THR A 38 -14.64 -11.93 9.06
CA THR A 38 -16.05 -11.50 9.00
C THR A 38 -16.22 -10.17 9.73
N PHE A 39 -16.16 -9.07 8.98
CA PHE A 39 -16.48 -7.72 9.49
C PHE A 39 -17.99 -7.53 9.66
N LYS A 40 -18.61 -8.42 10.44
CA LYS A 40 -20.05 -8.55 10.59
C LYS A 40 -20.62 -7.35 11.34
N ILE A 41 -21.61 -6.72 10.74
CA ILE A 41 -22.44 -5.70 11.38
C ILE A 41 -23.31 -6.44 12.40
N VAL A 42 -22.96 -6.32 13.68
CA VAL A 42 -23.72 -6.92 14.79
C VAL A 42 -24.91 -6.04 15.19
N LYS A 43 -24.86 -4.75 14.87
CA LYS A 43 -25.90 -3.76 15.17
C LYS A 43 -25.87 -2.59 14.19
N ARG A 44 -27.04 -2.03 13.85
CA ARG A 44 -27.21 -0.87 12.97
C ARG A 44 -28.27 0.08 13.54
N VAL A 45 -27.87 1.28 13.95
CA VAL A 45 -28.80 2.29 14.50
C VAL A 45 -28.88 3.50 13.58
N LEU A 46 -30.10 3.86 13.18
CA LEU A 46 -30.37 5.10 12.46
C LEU A 46 -30.35 6.27 13.45
N LEU A 47 -29.38 7.17 13.31
CA LEU A 47 -29.18 8.32 14.20
C LEU A 47 -29.89 9.59 13.71
N SER A 48 -30.01 9.77 12.39
CA SER A 48 -30.79 10.85 11.77
C SER A 48 -31.22 10.44 10.36
N THR A 49 -32.30 11.03 9.85
CA THR A 49 -32.88 10.73 8.52
C THR A 49 -32.45 11.70 7.43
N GLU A 50 -32.19 12.97 7.74
CA GLU A 50 -31.95 14.03 6.75
C GLU A 50 -30.84 15.02 7.16
N PRO A 51 -29.61 14.88 6.59
CA PRO A 51 -29.10 13.71 5.87
C PRO A 51 -29.05 12.46 6.77
N GLU A 52 -29.21 11.29 6.16
CA GLU A 52 -29.14 10.01 6.87
C GLU A 52 -27.77 9.81 7.54
N ILE A 53 -27.78 9.52 8.84
CA ILE A 53 -26.61 9.18 9.66
C ILE A 53 -26.88 7.83 10.32
N ILE A 54 -25.96 6.87 10.17
CA ILE A 54 -26.08 5.53 10.75
C ILE A 54 -24.85 5.19 11.58
N GLU A 55 -25.10 4.62 12.75
CA GLU A 55 -24.15 3.93 13.62
C GLU A 55 -24.13 2.45 13.25
N PHE A 56 -22.93 1.92 13.02
CA PHE A 56 -22.67 0.50 12.83
C PHE A 56 -21.81 0.00 13.97
N GLU A 57 -22.22 -1.08 14.62
CA GLU A 57 -21.32 -1.87 15.47
C GLU A 57 -20.85 -3.07 14.65
N CYS A 58 -19.53 -3.24 14.53
CA CYS A 58 -18.92 -4.24 13.66
C CYS A 58 -17.95 -5.12 14.44
N TYR A 59 -18.08 -6.43 14.32
CA TYR A 59 -17.08 -7.38 14.82
C TYR A 59 -15.76 -7.18 14.08
N SER A 60 -14.70 -6.83 14.80
CA SER A 60 -13.38 -6.54 14.23
C SER A 60 -12.28 -6.71 15.30
N PRO A 61 -11.97 -7.95 15.70
CA PRO A 61 -11.15 -8.23 16.88
C PRO A 61 -9.75 -7.59 16.81
N ASN A 62 -9.11 -7.62 15.65
CA ASN A 62 -7.80 -7.02 15.45
C ASN A 62 -7.83 -5.49 15.65
N VAL A 63 -8.92 -4.82 15.27
CA VAL A 63 -9.07 -3.37 15.45
C VAL A 63 -9.44 -3.06 16.91
N ALA A 64 -10.45 -3.74 17.45
CA ALA A 64 -10.96 -3.54 18.81
C ALA A 64 -9.87 -3.72 19.87
N ALA A 65 -9.01 -4.73 19.72
CA ALA A 65 -7.91 -4.98 20.65
C ALA A 65 -6.87 -3.84 20.70
N HIS A 66 -6.52 -3.26 19.55
CA HIS A 66 -5.36 -2.36 19.42
C HIS A 66 -5.69 -0.87 19.26
N CYS A 67 -6.94 -0.52 18.95
CA CYS A 67 -7.32 0.86 18.71
C CYS A 67 -7.26 1.74 19.96
N LYS A 68 -6.96 3.02 19.70
CA LYS A 68 -6.92 4.13 20.66
C LYS A 68 -7.76 5.30 20.12
N PRO A 69 -8.20 6.24 20.98
CA PRO A 69 -8.85 7.48 20.54
C PRO A 69 -8.03 8.25 19.51
N GLY A 70 -8.71 8.96 18.60
CA GLY A 70 -8.11 9.67 17.47
C GLY A 70 -7.82 8.82 16.23
N GLN A 71 -7.84 7.49 16.34
CA GLN A 71 -7.56 6.58 15.23
C GLN A 71 -8.79 6.26 14.37
N PHE A 72 -8.54 5.87 13.11
CA PHE A 72 -9.57 5.54 12.13
C PHE A 72 -9.34 4.16 11.50
N VAL A 73 -10.33 3.69 10.75
CA VAL A 73 -10.24 2.53 9.86
C VAL A 73 -10.51 2.96 8.42
N ILE A 74 -9.95 2.22 7.46
CA ILE A 74 -10.39 2.27 6.07
C ILE A 74 -11.39 1.14 5.84
N VAL A 75 -12.61 1.46 5.42
CA VAL A 75 -13.67 0.48 5.13
C VAL A 75 -13.97 0.37 3.64
N ARG A 76 -14.51 -0.78 3.23
CA ARG A 76 -15.08 -1.00 1.90
C ARG A 76 -16.39 -1.80 2.01
N ALA A 77 -17.45 -1.37 1.33
CA ALA A 77 -18.78 -1.98 1.45
C ALA A 77 -18.99 -3.25 0.58
N ASN A 78 -18.32 -3.34 -0.56
CA ASN A 78 -18.35 -4.48 -1.47
C ASN A 78 -17.08 -4.50 -2.35
N GLU A 79 -16.84 -5.56 -3.11
CA GLU A 79 -15.63 -5.72 -3.95
C GLU A 79 -15.30 -4.52 -4.85
N LYS A 80 -16.32 -3.81 -5.37
CA LYS A 80 -16.15 -2.67 -6.29
C LYS A 80 -16.10 -1.31 -5.61
N ALA A 81 -16.44 -1.25 -4.32
CA ALA A 81 -16.61 -0.02 -3.58
C ALA A 81 -15.29 0.71 -3.31
N GLU A 82 -15.39 2.02 -3.11
CA GLU A 82 -14.28 2.86 -2.67
C GLU A 82 -13.80 2.48 -1.26
N ARG A 83 -12.52 2.74 -0.99
CA ARG A 83 -11.92 2.65 0.33
C ARG A 83 -12.09 3.98 1.06
N ILE A 84 -13.00 4.07 2.03
CA ILE A 84 -13.32 5.31 2.76
C ILE A 84 -12.71 5.28 4.17
N PRO A 85 -12.08 6.37 4.66
CA PRO A 85 -11.76 6.51 6.08
C PRO A 85 -13.03 6.76 6.91
N LEU A 86 -13.26 5.92 7.92
CA LEU A 86 -14.24 6.16 8.99
C LEU A 86 -13.51 6.13 10.33
N THR A 87 -13.70 7.15 11.16
CA THR A 87 -13.09 7.19 12.50
C THR A 87 -13.72 6.13 13.39
N ILE A 88 -12.91 5.54 14.27
CA ILE A 88 -13.39 4.60 15.29
C ILE A 88 -14.11 5.44 16.35
N ALA A 89 -15.43 5.38 16.35
CA ALA A 89 -16.29 6.22 17.18
C ALA A 89 -16.52 5.61 18.57
N ASP A 90 -16.41 4.29 18.71
CA ASP A 90 -16.35 3.58 19.98
C ASP A 90 -15.70 2.20 19.75
N PHE A 91 -15.39 1.47 20.81
CA PHE A 91 -14.89 0.09 20.74
C PHE A 91 -15.14 -0.66 22.04
N ASN A 92 -15.39 -1.97 21.94
CA ASN A 92 -15.55 -2.86 23.08
C ASN A 92 -14.60 -4.07 22.92
N ARG A 93 -13.74 -4.28 23.93
CA ARG A 93 -12.71 -5.34 23.93
C ARG A 93 -13.22 -6.69 24.42
N GLU A 94 -14.37 -6.74 25.06
CA GLU A 94 -15.02 -7.99 25.50
C GLU A 94 -15.80 -8.62 24.34
N THR A 95 -16.60 -7.82 23.63
CA THR A 95 -17.35 -8.24 22.43
C THR A 95 -16.51 -8.23 21.16
N MET A 96 -15.29 -7.66 21.22
CA MET A 96 -14.38 -7.50 20.07
C MET A 96 -14.99 -6.67 18.92
N THR A 97 -15.80 -5.68 19.27
CA THR A 97 -16.50 -4.80 18.32
C THR A 97 -15.90 -3.40 18.24
N VAL A 98 -16.04 -2.77 17.07
CA VAL A 98 -15.78 -1.34 16.85
C VAL A 98 -17.04 -0.66 16.36
N THR A 99 -17.29 0.57 16.81
CA THR A 99 -18.42 1.38 16.37
C THR A 99 -17.95 2.40 15.35
N LEU A 100 -18.66 2.48 14.22
CA LEU A 100 -18.42 3.41 13.12
C LEU A 100 -19.68 4.25 12.89
N VAL A 101 -19.52 5.53 12.55
CA VAL A 101 -20.65 6.42 12.23
C VAL A 101 -20.45 6.98 10.82
N CYS A 102 -21.46 6.83 9.96
CA CYS A 102 -21.39 7.22 8.55
C CYS A 102 -22.60 8.09 8.15
N GLN A 103 -22.32 9.21 7.46
CA GLN A 103 -23.33 10.13 6.93
C GLN A 103 -23.45 9.98 5.41
N SER A 104 -24.68 9.89 4.90
CA SER A 104 -25.00 9.71 3.48
C SER A 104 -24.74 10.99 2.65
N ILE A 105 -23.46 11.29 2.40
CA ILE A 105 -23.00 12.45 1.59
C ILE A 105 -22.83 12.04 0.12
N GLY A 106 -21.87 11.16 -0.17
CA GLY A 106 -21.51 10.68 -1.52
C GLY A 106 -22.10 9.31 -1.88
N ARG A 107 -21.73 8.78 -3.05
CA ARG A 107 -22.14 7.43 -3.53
C ARG A 107 -21.67 6.35 -2.56
N SER A 108 -20.38 6.34 -2.25
CA SER A 108 -19.72 5.33 -1.41
C SER A 108 -20.32 5.27 0.00
N SER A 109 -20.57 6.43 0.64
CA SER A 109 -21.23 6.50 1.95
C SER A 109 -22.70 6.04 1.93
N LYS A 110 -23.44 6.25 0.83
CA LYS A 110 -24.81 5.76 0.69
C LYS A 110 -24.86 4.24 0.51
N ILE A 111 -23.87 3.65 -0.17
CA ILE A 111 -23.72 2.20 -0.27
C ILE A 111 -23.41 1.59 1.10
N ILE A 112 -22.54 2.22 1.90
CA ILE A 112 -22.31 1.82 3.30
C ILE A 112 -23.61 1.91 4.11
N ASN A 113 -24.32 3.03 4.05
CA ASN A 113 -25.54 3.26 4.81
C ASN A 113 -26.69 2.30 4.42
N ALA A 114 -26.68 1.75 3.20
CA ALA A 114 -27.60 0.70 2.76
C ALA A 114 -27.32 -0.69 3.35
N LEU A 115 -26.13 -0.94 3.93
CA LEU A 115 -25.83 -2.21 4.60
C LEU A 115 -26.75 -2.43 5.81
N GLN A 116 -27.15 -3.68 6.03
CA GLN A 116 -28.08 -4.10 7.08
C GLN A 116 -27.39 -4.89 8.20
N GLU A 117 -28.08 -5.06 9.33
CA GLU A 117 -27.60 -5.97 10.38
C GLU A 117 -27.40 -7.39 9.84
N ASN A 118 -26.41 -8.10 10.40
CA ASN A 118 -25.95 -9.40 9.95
C ASN A 118 -25.30 -9.46 8.56
N GLN A 119 -25.25 -8.35 7.80
CA GLN A 119 -24.34 -8.23 6.66
C GLN A 119 -22.91 -7.92 7.11
N ASN A 120 -21.95 -8.01 6.20
CA ASN A 120 -20.54 -7.73 6.47
C ASN A 120 -20.12 -6.45 5.73
N PHE A 121 -19.23 -5.66 6.33
CA PHE A 121 -18.31 -4.86 5.51
C PHE A 121 -17.39 -5.82 4.73
N TYR A 122 -17.03 -5.44 3.50
CA TYR A 122 -16.18 -6.28 2.64
C TYR A 122 -14.70 -6.19 3.07
N ASP A 123 -14.26 -5.01 3.52
CA ASP A 123 -13.00 -4.85 4.27
C ASP A 123 -13.18 -3.84 5.41
N ILE A 124 -12.46 -4.06 6.51
CA ILE A 124 -12.10 -3.05 7.50
C ILE A 124 -10.59 -3.19 7.77
N ALA A 125 -9.82 -2.13 7.55
CA ALA A 125 -8.37 -2.10 7.78
C ALA A 125 -8.01 -1.02 8.81
N GLY A 126 -7.38 -1.43 9.92
CA GLY A 126 -6.81 -0.52 10.92
C GLY A 126 -6.44 -1.20 12.24
N PRO A 127 -6.29 -0.43 13.35
CA PRO A 127 -6.39 1.03 13.41
C PRO A 127 -5.28 1.74 12.62
N LEU A 128 -5.61 2.91 12.08
CA LEU A 128 -4.73 3.75 11.25
C LEU A 128 -4.66 5.18 11.81
N GLY A 129 -3.64 5.93 11.38
CA GLY A 129 -3.28 7.22 11.97
C GLY A 129 -2.60 7.10 13.34
N HIS A 130 -2.19 8.25 13.87
CA HIS A 130 -1.75 8.38 15.26
C HIS A 130 -2.93 8.53 16.20
N ALA A 131 -2.79 8.02 17.42
CA ALA A 131 -3.73 8.26 18.49
C ALA A 131 -3.58 9.70 19.00
N SER A 132 -4.65 10.28 19.53
CA SER A 132 -4.62 11.61 20.16
C SER A 132 -3.64 11.62 21.34
N ASP A 133 -2.89 12.71 21.51
CA ASP A 133 -2.03 12.92 22.68
C ASP A 133 -2.89 13.22 23.92
N ILE A 134 -3.22 12.16 24.66
CA ILE A 134 -4.06 12.19 25.85
C ILE A 134 -3.21 11.84 27.08
N ARG A 135 -3.13 12.76 28.04
CA ARG A 135 -2.35 12.61 29.28
C ARG A 135 -3.16 13.08 30.48
N ALA A 136 -2.74 12.65 31.67
CA ALA A 136 -3.29 13.13 32.94
C ALA A 136 -2.73 14.52 33.29
N HIS A 137 -3.43 15.26 34.16
CA HIS A 137 -3.05 16.59 34.66
C HIS A 137 -2.81 17.63 33.55
N MET A 138 -3.56 17.56 32.45
CA MET A 138 -3.50 18.54 31.36
C MET A 138 -4.40 19.77 31.59
N GLY A 139 -5.08 19.92 32.73
CA GLY A 139 -5.86 21.13 33.02
C GLY A 139 -7.20 21.17 32.28
N ASN A 140 -7.58 22.31 31.69
CA ASN A 140 -8.89 22.45 31.03
C ASN A 140 -8.78 22.16 29.53
N ILE A 141 -9.50 21.14 29.08
CA ILE A 141 -9.49 20.66 27.70
C ILE A 141 -10.87 20.90 27.07
N VAL A 142 -10.90 21.64 25.96
CA VAL A 142 -12.15 21.93 25.24
C VAL A 142 -12.21 21.09 23.97
N LEU A 143 -13.28 20.33 23.76
CA LEU A 143 -13.51 19.57 22.53
C LEU A 143 -14.73 20.11 21.76
N VAL A 144 -14.49 20.63 20.56
CA VAL A 144 -15.49 21.23 19.68
C VAL A 144 -15.83 20.28 18.53
N ALA A 145 -17.07 19.80 18.50
CA ALA A 145 -17.55 18.81 17.53
C ALA A 145 -18.61 19.39 16.57
N GLY A 146 -18.51 19.06 15.28
CA GLY A 146 -19.46 19.52 14.26
C GLY A 146 -20.16 18.38 13.52
N GLY A 147 -21.48 18.27 13.70
CA GLY A 147 -22.31 17.23 13.05
C GLY A 147 -21.82 15.83 13.39
N VAL A 148 -21.46 15.03 12.38
CA VAL A 148 -20.84 13.71 12.64
C VAL A 148 -19.47 13.76 13.32
N GLY A 149 -18.86 14.95 13.46
CA GLY A 149 -17.69 15.18 14.31
C GLY A 149 -17.90 14.83 15.80
N THR A 150 -19.15 14.71 16.27
CA THR A 150 -19.46 14.19 17.62
C THR A 150 -18.95 12.76 17.82
N ALA A 151 -19.02 11.92 16.79
CA ALA A 151 -18.61 10.52 16.84
C ALA A 151 -17.10 10.31 17.13
N PRO A 152 -16.16 10.99 16.43
CA PRO A 152 -14.72 10.92 16.76
C PRO A 152 -14.33 11.71 18.01
N VAL A 153 -15.10 12.72 18.44
CA VAL A 153 -14.82 13.45 19.70
C VAL A 153 -15.12 12.61 20.93
N TYR A 154 -16.20 11.81 20.91
CA TYR A 154 -16.63 11.01 22.06
C TYR A 154 -15.52 10.12 22.69
N PRO A 155 -14.76 9.29 21.95
CA PRO A 155 -13.73 8.44 22.55
C PRO A 155 -12.52 9.25 23.07
N ILE A 156 -12.29 10.45 22.54
CA ILE A 156 -11.24 11.37 23.00
C ILE A 156 -11.68 12.05 24.31
N ALA A 157 -12.92 12.55 24.36
CA ALA A 157 -13.52 13.15 25.56
C ALA A 157 -13.56 12.14 26.72
N ARG A 158 -14.00 10.90 26.46
CA ARG A 158 -13.98 9.78 27.43
C ARG A 158 -12.58 9.56 28.00
N ALA A 159 -11.58 9.41 27.13
CA ALA A 159 -10.21 9.13 27.58
C ALA A 159 -9.56 10.30 28.34
N PHE A 160 -9.92 11.56 28.05
CA PHE A 160 -9.51 12.68 28.91
C PHE A 160 -10.24 12.68 30.26
N HIS A 161 -11.54 12.36 30.29
CA HIS A 161 -12.38 12.36 31.48
C HIS A 161 -12.03 11.22 32.46
N GLU A 162 -11.63 10.06 31.95
CA GLU A 162 -11.16 8.92 32.75
C GLU A 162 -9.79 9.17 33.44
N LEU A 163 -9.04 10.21 33.02
CA LEU A 163 -7.72 10.52 33.56
C LEU A 163 -7.76 11.65 34.62
N PRO A 164 -7.00 11.52 35.73
CA PRO A 164 -7.04 12.50 36.81
C PRO A 164 -6.45 13.85 36.40
N GLY A 165 -6.99 14.92 36.99
CA GLY A 165 -6.48 16.30 36.79
C GLY A 165 -6.86 16.94 35.45
N ASN A 166 -7.79 16.35 34.70
CA ASN A 166 -8.33 16.90 33.46
C ASN A 166 -9.76 17.40 33.66
N HIS A 167 -10.04 18.63 33.26
CA HIS A 167 -11.39 19.21 33.25
C HIS A 167 -11.91 19.31 31.80
N VAL A 168 -12.71 18.31 31.43
CA VAL A 168 -13.24 18.13 30.07
C VAL A 168 -14.47 18.98 29.82
N ILE A 169 -14.37 19.89 28.85
CA ILE A 169 -15.45 20.76 28.37
C ILE A 169 -15.80 20.35 26.94
N THR A 170 -17.01 19.88 26.69
CA THR A 170 -17.47 19.55 25.33
C THR A 170 -18.42 20.60 24.77
N ILE A 171 -18.25 20.91 23.49
CA ILE A 171 -19.13 21.79 22.71
C ILE A 171 -19.45 21.03 21.43
N PHE A 172 -20.68 20.54 21.24
CA PHE A 172 -21.07 19.92 19.97
C PHE A 172 -22.26 20.60 19.34
N GLY A 173 -22.18 20.81 18.03
CA GLY A 173 -23.19 21.54 17.29
C GLY A 173 -23.53 20.89 15.96
N ALA A 174 -24.77 21.12 15.52
CA ALA A 174 -25.25 20.74 14.20
C ALA A 174 -26.18 21.82 13.66
N ARG A 175 -26.57 21.72 12.38
CA ARG A 175 -27.41 22.75 11.75
C ARG A 175 -28.75 22.97 12.44
N MET A 176 -29.30 21.90 13.01
CA MET A 176 -30.63 21.82 13.61
C MET A 176 -30.74 20.60 14.52
N LYS A 177 -31.75 20.57 15.40
CA LYS A 177 -31.92 19.58 16.47
C LYS A 177 -31.89 18.11 16.03
N ASN A 178 -32.46 17.76 14.88
CA ASN A 178 -32.53 16.35 14.42
C ASN A 178 -31.18 15.77 13.96
N LEU A 179 -30.11 16.57 13.93
CA LEU A 179 -28.74 16.13 13.65
C LEU A 179 -27.89 16.02 14.91
N ILE A 180 -28.44 16.34 16.08
CA ILE A 180 -27.81 16.09 17.37
C ILE A 180 -28.05 14.63 17.76
N PHE A 181 -26.97 13.86 17.88
CA PHE A 181 -26.98 12.48 18.36
C PHE A 181 -25.94 12.29 19.47
N TRP A 182 -26.07 11.22 20.25
CA TRP A 182 -25.19 10.88 21.39
C TRP A 182 -25.06 11.98 22.47
N GLU A 183 -26.03 12.88 22.62
CA GLU A 183 -25.99 13.94 23.64
C GLU A 183 -25.77 13.40 25.05
N GLN A 184 -26.52 12.38 25.47
CA GLN A 184 -26.35 11.79 26.80
C GLN A 184 -24.97 11.14 26.96
N LYS A 185 -24.54 10.30 25.99
CA LYS A 185 -23.20 9.71 25.97
C LYS A 185 -22.10 10.77 26.15
N MET A 186 -22.23 11.94 25.49
CA MET A 186 -21.24 13.02 25.61
C MET A 186 -21.32 13.72 26.97
N ARG A 187 -22.53 13.94 27.52
CA ARG A 187 -22.73 14.48 28.88
C ARG A 187 -22.08 13.58 29.94
N ASP A 188 -22.23 12.26 29.80
CA ASP A 188 -21.69 11.28 30.75
C ASP A 188 -20.14 11.24 30.78
N VAL A 189 -19.46 11.81 29.77
CA VAL A 189 -17.99 11.88 29.67
C VAL A 189 -17.45 13.32 29.68
N SER A 190 -18.23 14.26 30.22
CA SER A 190 -17.88 15.69 30.25
C SER A 190 -18.16 16.31 31.62
N HIS A 191 -17.31 17.25 32.05
CA HIS A 191 -17.56 18.06 33.25
C HIS A 191 -18.46 19.26 32.91
N GLU A 192 -18.27 19.86 31.74
CA GLU A 192 -19.14 20.86 31.14
C GLU A 192 -19.53 20.41 29.73
N CYS A 193 -20.81 20.54 29.35
CA CYS A 193 -21.32 20.01 28.08
C CYS A 193 -22.35 20.95 27.45
N TYR A 194 -21.95 21.59 26.36
CA TYR A 194 -22.70 22.60 25.62
C TYR A 194 -23.17 22.08 24.26
N VAL A 195 -24.43 22.35 23.92
CA VAL A 195 -25.03 22.01 22.62
C VAL A 195 -25.33 23.31 21.87
N THR A 196 -25.01 23.38 20.58
CA THR A 196 -25.36 24.52 19.73
C THR A 196 -26.17 24.07 18.50
N THR A 197 -27.10 24.90 18.02
CA THR A 197 -27.63 24.71 16.66
C THR A 197 -27.63 25.99 15.84
N ASP A 198 -27.20 25.88 14.58
CA ASP A 198 -27.08 27.01 13.66
C ASP A 198 -28.43 27.74 13.49
N ASP A 199 -29.55 27.00 13.49
CA ASP A 199 -30.92 27.51 13.39
C ASP A 199 -31.56 27.95 14.73
N GLY A 200 -30.93 27.65 15.88
CA GLY A 200 -31.50 27.91 17.21
C GLY A 200 -32.62 26.98 17.67
N SER A 201 -32.91 25.89 16.94
CA SER A 201 -33.91 24.89 17.32
C SER A 201 -33.59 24.13 18.62
N TYR A 202 -32.34 24.13 19.10
CA TYR A 202 -31.95 23.53 20.37
C TYR A 202 -30.64 24.09 20.94
N GLY A 203 -30.52 24.17 22.27
CA GLY A 203 -29.31 24.63 22.94
C GLY A 203 -29.00 26.11 22.68
N ILE A 204 -27.73 26.42 22.46
CA ILE A 204 -27.26 27.77 22.14
C ILE A 204 -27.45 28.04 20.64
N HIS A 205 -28.14 29.13 20.29
CA HIS A 205 -28.27 29.55 18.90
C HIS A 205 -26.92 29.97 18.30
N GLY A 206 -26.57 29.39 17.15
CA GLY A 206 -25.34 29.63 16.41
C GLY A 206 -24.37 28.45 16.40
N PHE A 207 -23.13 28.73 15.99
CA PHE A 207 -22.10 27.72 15.78
C PHE A 207 -21.37 27.34 17.09
N GLY A 208 -20.63 26.24 17.09
CA GLY A 208 -19.75 25.86 18.22
C GLY A 208 -18.74 26.96 18.61
N THR A 209 -18.33 27.80 17.66
CA THR A 209 -17.50 29.00 17.92
C THR A 209 -18.21 30.06 18.75
N THR A 210 -19.55 30.15 18.72
CA THR A 210 -20.33 31.07 19.58
C THR A 210 -20.22 30.66 21.05
N ALA A 211 -20.39 29.37 21.33
CA ALA A 211 -20.22 28.83 22.68
C ALA A 211 -18.75 28.93 23.14
N LEU A 212 -17.79 28.62 22.27
CA LEU A 212 -16.36 28.72 22.58
C LEU A 212 -15.94 30.17 22.89
N GLN A 213 -16.37 31.16 22.11
CA GLN A 213 -16.06 32.57 22.39
C GLN A 213 -16.63 32.99 23.75
N LYS A 214 -17.88 32.63 24.07
CA LYS A 214 -18.47 32.89 25.39
C LYS A 214 -17.64 32.28 26.53
N ILE A 215 -17.18 31.04 26.38
CA ILE A 215 -16.33 30.33 27.36
C ILE A 215 -14.96 31.00 27.54
N ILE A 216 -14.40 31.55 26.45
CA ILE A 216 -13.13 32.31 26.46
C ILE A 216 -13.31 33.69 27.15
N ASP A 217 -14.43 34.37 26.91
CA ASP A 217 -14.76 35.65 27.55
C ASP A 217 -15.01 35.48 29.05
N GLU A 218 -15.78 34.46 29.45
CA GLU A 218 -16.01 34.08 30.87
C GLU A 218 -14.72 33.67 31.59
N ALA A 219 -13.73 33.17 30.84
CA ALA A 219 -12.40 32.85 31.35
C ALA A 219 -11.48 34.07 31.52
N GLY A 220 -11.84 35.25 31.00
CA GLY A 220 -11.07 36.50 31.14
C GLY A 220 -9.92 36.68 30.13
N TYR A 221 -9.92 35.95 29.00
CA TYR A 221 -8.86 36.08 28.00
C TYR A 221 -8.92 37.41 27.22
N SER A 222 -7.79 38.12 27.15
CA SER A 222 -7.64 39.32 26.31
C SER A 222 -6.90 39.00 25.00
N LYS A 223 -7.31 39.66 23.91
CA LYS A 223 -6.64 39.61 22.58
C LYS A 223 -5.38 40.47 22.50
N THR A 224 -5.15 41.34 23.48
CA THR A 224 -4.09 42.38 23.46
C THR A 224 -3.15 42.33 24.66
N ASP A 225 -3.54 41.65 25.73
CA ASP A 225 -2.73 41.44 26.92
C ASP A 225 -2.79 39.96 27.34
N GLU A 226 -1.71 39.23 27.09
CA GLU A 226 -1.59 37.81 27.42
C GLU A 226 -1.51 37.57 28.94
N MET A 227 -1.10 38.58 29.71
CA MET A 227 -0.95 38.55 31.16
C MET A 227 -2.21 39.00 31.90
N ALA A 228 -3.28 39.36 31.17
CA ALA A 228 -4.58 39.70 31.76
C ALA A 228 -5.06 38.60 32.73
N PRO A 229 -5.61 38.96 33.91
CA PRO A 229 -6.07 37.97 34.90
C PRO A 229 -7.15 37.05 34.33
N LYS A 230 -6.88 35.74 34.34
CA LYS A 230 -7.80 34.70 33.86
C LYS A 230 -8.44 33.98 35.06
N THR A 231 -9.72 33.66 34.96
CA THR A 231 -10.44 32.85 35.95
C THR A 231 -10.19 31.35 35.74
N ARG A 232 -9.87 30.94 34.50
CA ARG A 232 -9.35 29.62 34.13
C ARG A 232 -8.46 29.71 32.88
N SER A 233 -7.48 28.82 32.76
CA SER A 233 -6.67 28.64 31.54
C SER A 233 -7.14 27.42 30.74
N PHE A 234 -7.09 27.50 29.41
CA PHE A 234 -7.31 26.37 28.52
C PHE A 234 -5.98 25.89 27.95
N ASP A 235 -5.72 24.60 28.11
CA ASP A 235 -4.44 23.97 27.79
C ASP A 235 -4.45 23.37 26.39
N ALA A 236 -5.62 22.93 25.91
CA ALA A 236 -5.85 22.55 24.52
C ALA A 236 -7.31 22.71 24.09
N VAL A 237 -7.52 23.08 22.82
CA VAL A 237 -8.80 23.02 22.12
C VAL A 237 -8.69 22.00 20.98
N TYR A 238 -9.48 20.93 21.02
CA TYR A 238 -9.60 19.96 19.92
C TYR A 238 -10.82 20.32 19.08
N ALA A 239 -10.68 20.42 17.76
CA ALA A 239 -11.80 20.69 16.85
C ALA A 239 -11.93 19.60 15.77
N ILE A 240 -13.10 18.96 15.69
CA ILE A 240 -13.37 17.88 14.74
C ILE A 240 -14.75 18.08 14.09
N GLY A 241 -14.79 18.17 12.77
CA GLY A 241 -16.03 18.39 12.04
C GLY A 241 -15.78 18.87 10.61
N PRO A 242 -16.73 19.59 9.99
CA PRO A 242 -16.55 20.18 8.68
C PRO A 242 -15.35 21.15 8.64
N LEU A 243 -14.57 21.16 7.55
CA LEU A 243 -13.42 22.05 7.37
C LEU A 243 -13.69 23.52 7.72
N PRO A 244 -14.84 24.14 7.34
CA PRO A 244 -15.14 25.51 7.75
C PRO A 244 -15.22 25.71 9.26
N MET A 245 -15.73 24.73 10.01
CA MET A 245 -15.82 24.80 11.48
C MET A 245 -14.43 24.69 12.10
N MET A 246 -13.62 23.71 11.68
CA MET A 246 -12.28 23.51 12.24
C MET A 246 -11.38 24.73 11.99
N ARG A 247 -11.48 25.33 10.79
CA ARG A 247 -10.84 26.62 10.48
C ARG A 247 -11.36 27.74 11.39
N ALA A 248 -12.68 27.85 11.57
CA ALA A 248 -13.26 28.91 12.38
C ALA A 248 -12.85 28.81 13.85
N VAL A 249 -12.71 27.59 14.41
CA VAL A 249 -12.16 27.38 15.75
C VAL A 249 -10.68 27.78 15.81
N ALA A 250 -9.86 27.33 14.85
CA ALA A 250 -8.43 27.67 14.80
C ALA A 250 -8.18 29.19 14.70
N GLU A 251 -8.94 29.92 13.86
CA GLU A 251 -8.80 31.37 13.76
C GLU A 251 -9.44 32.13 14.93
N LEU A 252 -10.41 31.53 15.64
CA LEU A 252 -10.96 32.10 16.87
C LEU A 252 -9.96 32.05 18.03
N THR A 253 -9.22 30.94 18.17
CA THR A 253 -8.28 30.72 19.27
C THR A 253 -6.92 31.39 19.05
N ARG A 254 -6.52 31.61 17.78
CA ARG A 254 -5.20 32.18 17.41
C ARG A 254 -4.85 33.49 18.14
N PRO A 255 -5.73 34.51 18.26
CA PRO A 255 -5.41 35.77 18.96
C PRO A 255 -5.18 35.59 20.46
N TYR A 256 -5.74 34.53 21.06
CA TYR A 256 -5.63 34.21 22.49
C TYR A 256 -4.47 33.25 22.79
N LYS A 257 -3.74 32.78 21.75
CA LYS A 257 -2.65 31.80 21.84
C LYS A 257 -3.03 30.47 22.50
N ILE A 258 -4.32 30.09 22.47
CA ILE A 258 -4.79 28.82 23.03
C ILE A 258 -4.39 27.68 22.06
N PRO A 259 -3.61 26.67 22.49
CA PRO A 259 -3.19 25.56 21.63
C PRO A 259 -4.41 24.88 20.99
N THR A 260 -4.40 24.70 19.67
CA THR A 260 -5.57 24.20 18.94
C THR A 260 -5.23 23.07 17.99
N ILE A 261 -5.79 21.90 18.26
CA ILE A 261 -5.61 20.67 17.48
C ILE A 261 -6.84 20.49 16.59
N VAL A 262 -6.63 20.19 15.30
CA VAL A 262 -7.70 19.91 14.34
C VAL A 262 -7.55 18.51 13.77
N SER A 263 -8.62 17.70 13.79
CA SER A 263 -8.60 16.33 13.23
C SER A 263 -9.13 16.33 11.80
N LEU A 264 -8.21 16.23 10.84
CA LEU A 264 -8.46 16.44 9.43
C LEU A 264 -8.90 15.17 8.69
N ASN A 265 -10.17 15.13 8.28
CA ASN A 265 -10.69 14.12 7.37
C ASN A 265 -10.32 14.44 5.90
N THR A 266 -9.03 14.27 5.56
CA THR A 266 -8.52 14.42 4.17
C THR A 266 -8.98 13.28 3.26
N ILE A 267 -8.90 13.44 1.93
CA ILE A 267 -9.10 12.33 0.97
C ILE A 267 -8.02 11.25 1.20
N MET A 268 -8.44 10.02 1.54
CA MET A 268 -7.54 8.87 1.74
C MET A 268 -7.92 7.72 0.80
N VAL A 269 -6.92 6.99 0.28
CA VAL A 269 -7.14 5.82 -0.60
C VAL A 269 -6.58 4.53 0.02
N ASP A 270 -5.39 4.60 0.65
CA ASP A 270 -4.76 3.45 1.30
C ASP A 270 -4.87 3.43 2.83
N GLY A 271 -4.95 4.62 3.46
CA GLY A 271 -4.84 4.83 4.91
C GLY A 271 -3.45 4.58 5.50
N THR A 272 -2.42 4.39 4.67
CA THR A 272 -1.04 4.04 5.06
C THR A 272 0.03 4.96 4.45
N GLY A 273 -0.37 5.97 3.69
CA GLY A 273 0.48 7.05 3.18
C GLY A 273 1.27 6.73 1.92
N MET A 274 1.32 5.48 1.47
CA MET A 274 2.06 5.06 0.27
C MET A 274 1.58 5.73 -1.02
N CYS A 275 0.29 6.09 -1.08
CA CYS A 275 -0.34 6.81 -2.18
C CYS A 275 -0.11 8.33 -2.13
N GLY A 276 0.06 8.92 -0.95
CA GLY A 276 0.16 10.38 -0.77
C GLY A 276 -1.11 11.18 -1.10
N ALA A 277 -2.28 10.54 -1.18
CA ALA A 277 -3.56 11.23 -1.37
C ALA A 277 -3.94 12.09 -0.14
N CYS A 278 -3.71 11.55 1.07
CA CYS A 278 -4.01 12.14 2.38
C CYS A 278 -3.10 13.33 2.77
N ARG A 279 -2.38 13.90 1.80
CA ARG A 279 -1.42 14.98 2.05
C ARG A 279 -2.10 16.31 2.34
N VAL A 280 -1.52 17.04 3.29
CA VAL A 280 -1.93 18.37 3.76
C VAL A 280 -0.68 19.21 4.01
N ALA A 281 -0.72 20.50 3.65
CA ALA A 281 0.34 21.43 3.99
C ALA A 281 0.15 21.97 5.42
N VAL A 282 1.15 21.79 6.28
CA VAL A 282 1.16 22.23 7.68
C VAL A 282 2.51 22.86 7.98
N GLY A 283 2.53 24.13 8.42
CA GLY A 283 3.76 24.85 8.76
C GLY A 283 4.76 24.96 7.60
N GLY A 284 4.27 25.05 6.36
CA GLY A 284 5.11 25.07 5.14
C GLY A 284 5.69 23.71 4.74
N LYS A 285 5.25 22.60 5.36
CA LYS A 285 5.69 21.24 5.02
C LYS A 285 4.50 20.39 4.56
N THR A 286 4.75 19.49 3.60
CA THR A 286 3.77 18.47 3.20
C THR A 286 3.78 17.32 4.21
N MET A 287 2.69 17.18 4.95
CA MET A 287 2.43 16.10 5.91
C MET A 287 1.36 15.15 5.33
N PHE A 288 1.23 13.94 5.89
CA PHE A 288 0.30 12.90 5.48
C PHE A 288 -0.65 12.54 6.63
N ALA A 289 -1.91 13.00 6.58
CA ALA A 289 -2.90 12.79 7.65
C ALA A 289 -3.13 11.32 8.04
N CYS A 290 -2.84 10.40 7.13
CA CYS A 290 -2.97 8.97 7.35
C CYS A 290 -1.76 8.29 8.02
N VAL A 291 -0.60 8.96 8.11
CA VAL A 291 0.63 8.42 8.73
C VAL A 291 1.16 9.33 9.83
N ASP A 292 1.25 10.64 9.58
CA ASP A 292 1.76 11.61 10.55
C ASP A 292 0.74 11.93 11.66
N GLY A 293 -0.51 11.50 11.47
CA GLY A 293 -1.63 11.67 12.39
C GLY A 293 -2.76 12.46 11.70
N PRO A 294 -4.05 12.13 11.93
CA PRO A 294 -5.14 12.95 11.42
C PRO A 294 -5.20 14.30 12.15
N GLU A 295 -4.67 14.36 13.37
CA GLU A 295 -4.60 15.54 14.22
C GLU A 295 -3.36 16.39 13.93
N PHE A 296 -3.57 17.68 13.69
CA PHE A 296 -2.52 18.68 13.43
C PHE A 296 -2.76 19.96 14.24
N ASP A 297 -1.73 20.77 14.41
CA ASP A 297 -1.88 22.16 14.89
C ASP A 297 -2.68 22.98 13.86
N GLY A 298 -3.91 23.36 14.23
CA GLY A 298 -4.83 24.10 13.37
C GLY A 298 -4.37 25.52 13.04
N HIS A 299 -3.44 26.08 13.80
CA HIS A 299 -2.83 27.38 13.50
C HIS A 299 -1.81 27.30 12.37
N LEU A 300 -1.29 26.09 12.07
CA LEU A 300 -0.28 25.82 11.05
C LEU A 300 -0.85 25.21 9.76
N VAL A 301 -2.10 24.74 9.74
CA VAL A 301 -2.75 24.15 8.56
C VAL A 301 -2.99 25.19 7.46
N ASP A 302 -2.58 24.88 6.22
CA ASP A 302 -3.01 25.64 5.05
C ASP A 302 -4.45 25.27 4.66
N TRP A 303 -5.39 26.02 5.24
CA TRP A 303 -6.82 25.91 4.97
C TRP A 303 -7.22 26.22 3.52
N GLY A 304 -6.38 26.96 2.77
CA GLY A 304 -6.60 27.30 1.36
C GLY A 304 -6.31 26.10 0.47
N ASN A 305 -5.08 25.56 0.55
CA ASN A 305 -4.66 24.35 -0.12
C ASN A 305 -5.61 23.18 0.22
N LEU A 306 -5.85 22.93 1.51
CA LEU A 306 -6.70 21.83 1.96
C LEU A 306 -8.13 21.91 1.39
N ARG A 307 -8.74 23.09 1.33
CA ARG A 307 -10.07 23.28 0.73
C ARG A 307 -10.08 22.97 -0.76
N GLN A 308 -9.06 23.38 -1.52
CA GLN A 308 -8.95 23.08 -2.94
C GLN A 308 -8.79 21.56 -3.18
N ARG A 309 -7.98 20.89 -2.35
CA ARG A 309 -7.77 19.43 -2.42
C ARG A 309 -9.05 18.65 -2.17
N MET A 310 -9.81 18.99 -1.12
CA MET A 310 -11.09 18.34 -0.81
C MET A 310 -12.16 18.53 -1.90
N GLY A 311 -12.09 19.64 -2.67
CA GLY A 311 -13.01 19.91 -3.77
C GLY A 311 -12.67 19.24 -5.11
N ALA A 312 -11.52 18.57 -5.23
CA ALA A 312 -10.94 18.19 -6.52
C ALA A 312 -11.78 17.22 -7.37
N TYR A 313 -12.67 16.43 -6.76
CA TYR A 313 -13.50 15.44 -7.47
C TYR A 313 -14.99 15.85 -7.59
N CYS A 314 -15.42 16.92 -6.91
CA CYS A 314 -16.84 17.27 -6.77
C CYS A 314 -17.55 17.62 -8.09
N GLU A 315 -16.83 18.03 -9.15
CA GLU A 315 -17.43 18.19 -10.48
C GLU A 315 -17.60 16.88 -11.22
N ILE A 316 -16.64 15.95 -11.10
CA ILE A 316 -16.66 14.64 -11.75
C ILE A 316 -17.82 13.82 -11.17
N GLU A 317 -17.95 13.80 -9.84
CA GLU A 317 -19.06 13.18 -9.09
C GLU A 317 -20.46 13.70 -9.48
N LYS A 318 -20.55 14.95 -9.97
CA LYS A 318 -21.81 15.55 -10.43
C LYS A 318 -22.14 15.20 -11.88
N LYS A 319 -21.13 15.08 -12.75
CA LYS A 319 -21.30 15.01 -14.22
C LYS A 319 -21.68 13.62 -14.75
N GLU A 320 -21.30 12.53 -14.08
CA GLU A 320 -21.41 11.16 -14.64
C GLU A 320 -22.65 10.35 -14.18
N LYS A 321 -23.78 11.00 -13.86
CA LYS A 321 -24.99 10.30 -13.36
C LYS A 321 -25.89 9.61 -14.40
N GLU A 322 -25.70 9.85 -15.71
CA GLU A 322 -26.75 9.57 -16.72
C GLU A 322 -26.28 8.93 -18.05
N ALA A 323 -25.23 8.08 -18.08
CA ALA A 323 -24.68 7.54 -19.34
C ALA A 323 -24.62 5.99 -19.43
N PRO A 324 -25.26 5.34 -20.43
CA PRO A 324 -25.12 3.90 -20.72
C PRO A 324 -23.88 3.56 -21.57
N LEU A 325 -23.55 2.26 -21.69
CA LEU A 325 -22.33 1.74 -22.33
C LEU A 325 -22.61 0.57 -23.30
N ASP A 326 -21.78 0.45 -24.34
CA ASP A 326 -21.63 -0.77 -25.16
C ASP A 326 -20.19 -0.94 -25.72
N LYS A 327 -19.85 -2.13 -26.25
CA LYS A 327 -18.50 -2.52 -26.75
C LYS A 327 -18.54 -3.42 -28.00
N PRO A 328 -17.48 -3.43 -28.83
CA PRO A 328 -17.19 -4.54 -29.75
C PRO A 328 -15.73 -5.08 -29.71
N GLU A 329 -15.53 -6.28 -30.29
CA GLU A 329 -14.26 -7.07 -30.38
C GLU A 329 -13.52 -6.92 -31.74
N PHE A 330 -12.28 -7.43 -31.87
CA PHE A 330 -11.54 -7.52 -33.15
C PHE A 330 -10.57 -8.74 -33.26
N LYS A 331 -10.15 -9.06 -34.51
CA LYS A 331 -9.26 -10.19 -34.93
C LYS A 331 -7.92 -9.72 -35.55
N LEU A 332 -6.93 -10.62 -35.59
CA LEU A 332 -5.57 -10.43 -36.12
C LEU A 332 -5.27 -11.15 -37.46
N LEU A 333 -4.30 -10.65 -38.23
CA LEU A 333 -3.61 -11.31 -39.34
C LEU A 333 -2.12 -10.87 -39.36
N ALA A 334 -1.22 -11.73 -39.86
CA ALA A 334 0.24 -11.54 -39.81
C ALA A 334 0.97 -12.04 -41.08
N LYS A 335 2.23 -11.60 -41.27
CA LYS A 335 3.35 -12.06 -42.13
C LYS A 335 4.49 -11.01 -42.01
N ASP A 336 5.80 -11.23 -42.23
CA ASP A 336 6.72 -12.39 -42.31
C ASP A 336 8.11 -11.89 -41.81
N ALA A 337 9.06 -12.74 -41.38
CA ALA A 337 10.23 -12.28 -40.57
C ALA A 337 11.65 -12.76 -40.99
N PRO A 338 12.76 -12.06 -40.60
CA PRO A 338 14.12 -12.24 -41.13
C PRO A 338 15.20 -12.55 -40.05
N LYS A 339 16.49 -12.24 -40.34
CA LYS A 339 17.75 -12.65 -39.66
C LYS A 339 17.99 -12.19 -38.19
N THR A 340 17.04 -11.50 -37.56
CA THR A 340 17.15 -10.90 -36.21
C THR A 340 16.84 -11.93 -35.10
N GLN A 341 16.62 -11.51 -33.85
CA GLN A 341 15.75 -12.26 -32.93
C GLN A 341 14.42 -12.54 -33.63
N THR A 342 13.80 -13.67 -33.30
CA THR A 342 12.42 -13.99 -33.68
C THR A 342 11.51 -12.85 -33.17
N PRO A 343 10.82 -12.08 -34.03
CA PRO A 343 10.06 -10.93 -33.56
C PRO A 343 8.96 -11.35 -32.58
N MET A 344 8.77 -10.58 -31.50
CA MET A 344 7.61 -10.78 -30.63
C MET A 344 6.36 -10.25 -31.35
N PRO A 345 5.26 -11.01 -31.47
CA PRO A 345 4.00 -10.45 -31.92
C PRO A 345 3.53 -9.41 -30.89
N VAL A 346 3.24 -8.21 -31.36
CA VAL A 346 2.76 -7.08 -30.54
C VAL A 346 1.43 -6.57 -31.09
N GLN A 347 0.62 -5.95 -30.22
CA GLN A 347 -0.54 -5.19 -30.68
C GLN A 347 -0.12 -3.96 -31.51
N ASP A 348 -0.98 -3.57 -32.46
CA ASP A 348 -0.84 -2.33 -33.23
C ASP A 348 -0.74 -1.10 -32.28
N PRO A 349 0.20 -0.15 -32.51
CA PRO A 349 0.38 1.00 -31.63
C PRO A 349 -0.86 1.88 -31.43
N LYS A 350 -1.66 2.12 -32.48
CA LYS A 350 -2.86 2.97 -32.39
C LYS A 350 -3.97 2.28 -31.60
N TYR A 351 -4.12 0.97 -31.78
CA TYR A 351 -5.09 0.17 -31.04
C TYR A 351 -4.69 -0.01 -29.57
N ARG A 352 -3.41 -0.33 -29.30
CA ARG A 352 -2.92 -0.63 -27.94
C ARG A 352 -2.84 0.59 -27.04
N ALA A 353 -2.69 1.79 -27.62
CA ALA A 353 -2.80 3.05 -26.91
C ALA A 353 -4.21 3.31 -26.34
N GLN A 354 -5.24 2.57 -26.77
CA GLN A 354 -6.64 2.75 -26.37
C GLN A 354 -7.16 1.63 -25.44
N ASN A 355 -6.32 0.64 -25.08
CA ASN A 355 -6.75 -0.50 -24.28
C ASN A 355 -5.72 -0.89 -23.20
N TRP A 356 -6.10 -1.81 -22.32
CA TRP A 356 -5.32 -2.23 -21.15
C TRP A 356 -4.85 -3.71 -21.22
N THR A 357 -4.98 -4.38 -22.37
CA THR A 357 -4.52 -5.76 -22.54
C THR A 357 -3.02 -5.83 -22.85
N GLU A 358 -2.41 -7.00 -22.71
CA GLU A 358 -0.96 -7.17 -22.82
C GLU A 358 -0.44 -6.79 -24.23
N VAL A 359 0.51 -5.87 -24.32
CA VAL A 359 1.03 -5.37 -25.60
C VAL A 359 1.81 -6.44 -26.35
N ALA A 360 2.75 -7.10 -25.65
CA ALA A 360 3.48 -8.24 -26.18
C ALA A 360 2.62 -9.51 -26.02
N LEU A 361 2.30 -10.17 -27.13
CA LEU A 361 1.35 -11.29 -27.17
C LEU A 361 2.00 -12.64 -26.82
N GLY A 362 3.33 -12.75 -26.88
CA GLY A 362 4.06 -13.99 -26.62
C GLY A 362 4.40 -14.77 -27.89
N TYR A 363 5.27 -15.77 -27.77
CA TYR A 363 5.65 -16.64 -28.88
C TYR A 363 4.66 -17.81 -29.05
N THR A 364 4.52 -18.30 -30.28
CA THR A 364 3.99 -19.65 -30.52
C THR A 364 5.05 -20.71 -30.23
N ALA A 365 4.65 -21.99 -30.22
CA ALA A 365 5.57 -23.11 -30.05
C ALA A 365 6.65 -23.18 -31.15
N GLU A 366 6.31 -22.83 -32.40
CA GLU A 366 7.24 -22.76 -33.53
C GLU A 366 8.24 -21.62 -33.33
N MET A 367 7.77 -20.44 -32.94
CA MET A 367 8.61 -19.25 -32.69
C MET A 367 9.57 -19.49 -31.53
N ALA A 368 9.10 -20.07 -30.43
CA ALA A 368 9.93 -20.41 -29.28
C ALA A 368 11.00 -21.47 -29.62
N LYS A 369 10.66 -22.47 -30.45
CA LYS A 369 11.62 -23.46 -30.97
C LYS A 369 12.65 -22.85 -31.92
N ALA A 370 12.23 -21.96 -32.81
CA ALA A 370 13.11 -21.24 -33.73
C ALA A 370 14.12 -20.35 -32.97
N GLU A 371 13.65 -19.59 -31.97
CA GLU A 371 14.50 -18.76 -31.12
C GLU A 371 15.43 -19.61 -30.24
N ALA A 372 14.93 -20.72 -29.68
CA ALA A 372 15.74 -21.68 -28.92
C ALA A 372 16.86 -22.30 -29.76
N ALA A 373 16.64 -22.51 -31.07
CA ALA A 373 17.66 -23.02 -31.99
C ALA A 373 18.85 -22.07 -32.20
N ARG A 374 18.70 -20.76 -31.92
CA ARG A 374 19.80 -19.77 -31.94
C ARG A 374 20.78 -19.94 -30.76
N CYS A 375 20.42 -20.72 -29.74
CA CYS A 375 21.28 -20.92 -28.57
C CYS A 375 22.47 -21.84 -28.86
N LEU A 376 23.67 -21.34 -28.58
CA LEU A 376 24.94 -22.04 -28.80
C LEU A 376 25.25 -23.15 -27.77
N ASN A 377 24.36 -23.37 -26.77
CA ASN A 377 24.55 -24.31 -25.66
C ASN A 377 25.96 -24.21 -25.01
N CYS A 378 26.33 -23.00 -24.59
CA CYS A 378 27.70 -22.66 -24.19
C CYS A 378 28.18 -23.48 -22.97
N PRO A 379 29.36 -24.15 -23.03
CA PRO A 379 29.91 -24.94 -21.91
C PRO A 379 30.17 -24.12 -20.64
N LYS A 380 30.50 -22.83 -20.78
CA LYS A 380 30.59 -21.85 -19.68
C LYS A 380 29.51 -20.78 -19.92
N PRO A 381 28.27 -20.96 -19.40
CA PRO A 381 27.15 -20.14 -19.81
C PRO A 381 27.10 -18.81 -19.04
N MET A 382 27.76 -17.80 -19.61
CA MET A 382 27.84 -16.45 -19.04
C MET A 382 26.46 -15.78 -18.83
N CYS A 383 25.42 -16.25 -19.53
CA CYS A 383 24.04 -15.81 -19.34
C CYS A 383 23.45 -16.22 -17.98
N VAL A 384 23.88 -17.36 -17.41
CA VAL A 384 23.47 -17.83 -16.07
C VAL A 384 24.07 -16.91 -15.00
N LYS A 385 25.37 -16.55 -15.14
CA LYS A 385 26.04 -15.55 -14.28
C LYS A 385 25.38 -14.17 -14.34
N GLY A 386 24.79 -13.81 -15.49
CA GLY A 386 24.06 -12.56 -15.68
C GLY A 386 22.62 -12.58 -15.13
N CYS A 387 22.13 -13.72 -14.65
CA CYS A 387 20.80 -13.87 -14.08
C CYS A 387 20.86 -13.82 -12.54
N PRO A 388 20.22 -12.86 -11.85
CA PRO A 388 20.31 -12.74 -10.38
C PRO A 388 19.82 -13.95 -9.58
N VAL A 389 18.89 -14.76 -10.14
CA VAL A 389 18.41 -16.01 -9.52
C VAL A 389 19.11 -17.27 -10.05
N GLN A 390 20.04 -17.10 -11.01
CA GLN A 390 20.86 -18.14 -11.65
C GLN A 390 20.05 -19.24 -12.37
N VAL A 391 19.07 -18.86 -13.20
CA VAL A 391 18.32 -19.83 -14.03
C VAL A 391 19.28 -20.66 -14.90
N PRO A 392 19.14 -22.01 -14.98
CA PRO A 392 19.93 -22.88 -15.87
C PRO A 392 19.60 -22.70 -17.37
N ILE A 393 19.87 -21.51 -17.91
CA ILE A 393 19.39 -21.04 -19.22
C ILE A 393 19.65 -22.02 -20.38
N PRO A 394 20.86 -22.57 -20.60
CA PRO A 394 21.07 -23.52 -21.71
C PRO A 394 20.26 -24.81 -21.57
N GLN A 395 20.01 -25.25 -20.33
CA GLN A 395 19.34 -26.52 -20.05
C GLN A 395 17.85 -26.43 -20.40
N PHE A 396 17.15 -25.39 -19.95
CA PHE A 396 15.74 -25.21 -20.31
C PHE A 396 15.56 -24.88 -21.80
N ILE A 397 16.46 -24.09 -22.40
CA ILE A 397 16.39 -23.79 -23.84
C ILE A 397 16.61 -25.05 -24.69
N LYS A 398 17.50 -25.96 -24.26
CA LYS A 398 17.64 -27.28 -24.90
C LYS A 398 16.31 -28.06 -24.87
N LYS A 399 15.62 -28.07 -23.73
CA LYS A 399 14.29 -28.69 -23.60
C LYS A 399 13.23 -28.05 -24.49
N VAL A 400 13.21 -26.72 -24.61
CA VAL A 400 12.33 -26.02 -25.57
C VAL A 400 12.62 -26.43 -27.02
N LYS A 401 13.89 -26.52 -27.41
CA LYS A 401 14.30 -26.99 -28.75
C LYS A 401 13.85 -28.43 -29.03
N GLU A 402 13.86 -29.30 -28.01
CA GLU A 402 13.34 -30.67 -28.07
C GLU A 402 11.80 -30.74 -28.07
N GLY A 403 11.10 -29.64 -27.72
CA GLY A 403 9.64 -29.60 -27.56
C GLY A 403 9.13 -30.03 -26.20
N ASP A 404 10.02 -30.30 -25.24
CA ASP A 404 9.70 -30.67 -23.86
C ASP A 404 9.50 -29.41 -23.01
N PHE A 405 8.35 -28.75 -23.18
CA PHE A 405 8.05 -27.49 -22.50
C PHE A 405 7.82 -27.67 -20.98
N LEU A 406 7.26 -28.81 -20.55
CA LEU A 406 7.09 -29.11 -19.13
C LEU A 406 8.44 -29.38 -18.45
N GLY A 407 9.35 -30.12 -19.09
CA GLY A 407 10.72 -30.30 -18.62
C GLY A 407 11.50 -28.99 -18.59
N ALA A 408 11.30 -28.10 -19.57
CA ALA A 408 11.86 -26.75 -19.53
C ALA A 408 11.34 -25.95 -18.31
N TYR A 409 10.04 -25.99 -18.02
CA TYR A 409 9.44 -25.28 -16.88
C TYR A 409 9.96 -25.82 -15.54
N LYS A 410 10.05 -27.15 -15.38
CA LYS A 410 10.66 -27.78 -14.19
C LYS A 410 12.07 -27.26 -13.94
N ILE A 411 12.91 -27.20 -14.98
CA ILE A 411 14.28 -26.65 -14.88
C ILE A 411 14.26 -25.18 -14.43
N ILE A 412 13.38 -24.35 -14.97
CA ILE A 412 13.30 -22.92 -14.59
C ILE A 412 12.86 -22.77 -13.12
N LYS A 413 11.84 -23.52 -12.66
CA LYS A 413 11.32 -23.44 -11.28
C LYS A 413 12.33 -23.92 -10.22
N THR A 414 13.38 -24.67 -10.57
CA THR A 414 14.52 -24.94 -9.65
C THR A 414 15.25 -23.67 -9.21
N ALA A 415 15.19 -22.62 -10.03
CA ALA A 415 15.95 -21.40 -9.82
C ALA A 415 15.09 -20.16 -9.58
N ASN A 416 13.92 -20.09 -10.22
CA ASN A 416 13.07 -18.90 -10.28
C ASN A 416 11.65 -19.22 -9.85
N ALA A 417 11.15 -18.55 -8.81
CA ALA A 417 9.80 -18.76 -8.30
C ALA A 417 8.71 -18.29 -9.27
N CYS A 418 8.94 -17.22 -10.06
CA CYS A 418 7.92 -16.59 -10.91
C CYS A 418 8.42 -16.34 -12.35
N PRO A 419 8.63 -17.40 -13.15
CA PRO A 419 9.11 -17.28 -14.53
C PRO A 419 8.13 -16.56 -15.46
N SER A 420 6.82 -16.71 -15.24
CA SER A 420 5.78 -16.00 -16.00
C SER A 420 5.86 -14.48 -15.86
N ILE A 421 6.40 -14.00 -14.73
CA ILE A 421 6.56 -12.58 -14.38
C ILE A 421 7.91 -12.05 -14.87
N SER A 422 9.01 -12.71 -14.50
CA SER A 422 10.36 -12.32 -14.87
C SER A 422 10.61 -12.33 -16.39
N GLY A 423 10.05 -13.28 -17.13
CA GLY A 423 10.10 -13.29 -18.60
C GLY A 423 9.50 -12.04 -19.25
N ARG A 424 8.57 -11.36 -18.56
CA ARG A 424 7.93 -10.10 -19.00
C ARG A 424 8.69 -8.85 -18.55
N VAL A 425 9.13 -8.78 -17.29
CA VAL A 425 9.53 -7.51 -16.64
C VAL A 425 11.02 -7.36 -16.33
N CYS A 426 11.85 -8.37 -16.60
CA CYS A 426 13.31 -8.23 -16.49
C CYS A 426 13.85 -7.26 -17.56
N PRO A 427 14.79 -6.36 -17.23
CA PRO A 427 15.63 -5.70 -18.23
C PRO A 427 16.71 -6.70 -18.66
N GLN A 428 16.36 -7.62 -19.58
CA GLN A 428 17.23 -8.71 -19.98
C GLN A 428 18.52 -8.21 -20.66
N GLU A 429 18.45 -7.06 -21.34
CA GLU A 429 19.54 -6.33 -21.99
C GLU A 429 20.67 -5.94 -21.03
N ALA A 430 20.34 -5.70 -19.75
CA ALA A 430 21.31 -5.40 -18.69
C ALA A 430 21.76 -6.66 -17.91
N GLN A 431 21.30 -7.85 -18.31
CA GLN A 431 21.35 -9.09 -17.52
C GLN A 431 21.75 -10.31 -18.37
N CYS A 432 20.89 -11.32 -18.51
CA CYS A 432 21.18 -12.58 -19.17
C CYS A 432 21.38 -12.45 -20.69
N GLN A 433 20.86 -11.38 -21.31
CA GLN A 433 21.02 -11.05 -22.73
C GLN A 433 22.11 -10.00 -22.98
N CYS A 434 22.75 -9.47 -21.93
CA CYS A 434 23.75 -8.41 -22.06
C CYS A 434 24.85 -8.76 -23.08
N ALA A 435 25.17 -7.80 -23.94
CA ALA A 435 26.21 -7.91 -24.96
C ALA A 435 27.62 -7.61 -24.42
N GLU A 436 27.71 -6.91 -23.28
CA GLU A 436 28.95 -6.32 -22.77
C GLU A 436 29.39 -6.89 -21.41
N GLY A 437 30.60 -6.54 -20.97
CA GLY A 437 31.09 -6.86 -19.61
C GLY A 437 31.41 -8.34 -19.35
N SER A 438 31.30 -8.77 -18.09
CA SER A 438 31.77 -10.09 -17.60
C SER A 438 30.69 -11.18 -17.44
N TYR A 439 29.49 -10.94 -18.00
CA TYR A 439 28.33 -11.85 -18.00
C TYR A 439 27.41 -11.57 -19.20
N GLY A 440 26.36 -12.37 -19.41
CA GLY A 440 25.40 -12.19 -20.52
C GLY A 440 25.57 -13.17 -21.68
N CYS A 441 24.95 -12.90 -22.83
CA CYS A 441 24.84 -13.88 -23.91
C CYS A 441 26.11 -13.89 -24.79
N ILE A 442 26.75 -15.06 -24.96
CA ILE A 442 27.95 -15.16 -25.81
C ILE A 442 27.64 -14.86 -27.28
N LEU A 443 26.43 -15.19 -27.77
CA LEU A 443 26.02 -14.85 -29.14
C LEU A 443 26.02 -13.33 -29.37
N ALA A 444 25.60 -12.55 -28.36
CA ALA A 444 25.57 -11.09 -28.42
C ALA A 444 26.96 -10.48 -28.69
N ARG A 445 27.99 -11.06 -28.06
CA ARG A 445 29.40 -10.66 -28.19
C ARG A 445 30.00 -10.95 -29.57
N THR A 446 29.30 -11.69 -30.43
CA THR A 446 29.75 -12.00 -31.81
C THR A 446 29.24 -11.00 -32.85
N GLY A 447 28.68 -9.85 -32.42
CA GLY A 447 28.08 -8.86 -33.32
C GLY A 447 26.73 -9.28 -33.89
N LYS A 448 26.03 -10.21 -33.21
CA LYS A 448 24.69 -10.70 -33.54
C LYS A 448 23.76 -10.38 -32.38
N GLU A 449 22.45 -10.32 -32.59
CA GLU A 449 21.53 -10.19 -31.47
C GLU A 449 21.56 -11.41 -30.54
N SER A 450 21.43 -11.18 -29.23
CA SER A 450 21.31 -12.22 -28.20
C SER A 450 20.18 -13.21 -28.49
N VAL A 451 20.24 -14.40 -27.89
CA VAL A 451 19.07 -15.28 -27.78
C VAL A 451 18.01 -14.59 -26.92
N ALA A 452 16.74 -14.60 -27.31
CA ALA A 452 15.65 -13.94 -26.59
C ALA A 452 15.19 -14.71 -25.33
N VAL A 453 16.13 -15.01 -24.41
CA VAL A 453 15.93 -15.78 -23.16
C VAL A 453 14.63 -15.45 -22.42
N GLY A 454 14.33 -14.18 -22.15
CA GLY A 454 13.11 -13.79 -21.43
C GLY A 454 11.81 -14.11 -22.18
N ARG A 455 11.82 -14.00 -23.52
CA ARG A 455 10.68 -14.37 -24.38
C ARG A 455 10.44 -15.89 -24.37
N ILE A 456 11.51 -16.68 -24.32
CA ILE A 456 11.42 -18.15 -24.15
C ILE A 456 10.96 -18.53 -22.74
N GLU A 457 11.52 -17.91 -21.68
CA GLU A 457 11.10 -18.13 -20.28
C GLU A 457 9.60 -17.83 -20.10
N ARG A 458 9.15 -16.70 -20.63
CA ARG A 458 7.73 -16.34 -20.70
C ARG A 458 6.91 -17.43 -21.39
N PHE A 459 7.27 -17.82 -22.62
CA PHE A 459 6.54 -18.83 -23.39
C PHE A 459 6.40 -20.16 -22.62
N VAL A 460 7.48 -20.63 -21.99
CA VAL A 460 7.46 -21.88 -21.24
C VAL A 460 6.51 -21.82 -20.04
N ALA A 461 6.51 -20.71 -19.31
CA ALA A 461 5.61 -20.52 -18.17
C ALA A 461 4.14 -20.30 -18.59
N ASP A 462 3.92 -19.52 -19.66
CA ASP A 462 2.58 -19.29 -20.23
C ASP A 462 1.98 -20.61 -20.76
N TYR A 463 2.76 -21.42 -21.50
CA TYR A 463 2.32 -22.72 -22.01
C TYR A 463 1.91 -23.68 -20.88
N VAL A 464 2.68 -23.79 -19.81
CA VAL A 464 2.36 -24.69 -18.69
C VAL A 464 1.09 -24.23 -17.96
N ARG A 465 0.90 -22.93 -17.75
CA ARG A 465 -0.33 -22.36 -17.18
C ARG A 465 -1.54 -22.67 -18.06
N GLU A 466 -1.46 -22.33 -19.35
CA GLU A 466 -2.59 -22.39 -20.28
C GLU A 466 -3.02 -23.81 -20.63
N ASN A 467 -2.13 -24.80 -20.46
CA ASN A 467 -2.45 -26.22 -20.64
C ASN A 467 -2.74 -26.95 -19.30
N GLY A 468 -2.85 -26.24 -18.17
CA GLY A 468 -3.15 -26.84 -16.86
C GLY A 468 -2.09 -27.84 -16.38
N LEU A 469 -0.81 -27.61 -16.72
CA LEU A 469 0.29 -28.56 -16.47
C LEU A 469 1.08 -28.28 -15.17
N GLU A 470 0.67 -27.28 -14.38
CA GLU A 470 1.43 -26.86 -13.19
C GLU A 470 1.49 -27.89 -12.07
N GLU A 471 0.41 -28.61 -11.78
CA GLU A 471 0.43 -29.68 -10.78
C GLU A 471 1.43 -30.78 -11.17
N LYS A 472 1.46 -31.14 -12.47
CA LYS A 472 2.47 -32.05 -13.03
C LYS A 472 3.88 -31.47 -12.97
N ALA A 473 4.03 -30.15 -12.85
CA ALA A 473 5.31 -29.48 -12.59
C ALA A 473 5.73 -29.56 -11.11
N LEU A 474 4.78 -29.50 -10.18
CA LEU A 474 4.99 -29.59 -8.72
C LEU A 474 5.27 -31.02 -8.24
N ILE A 475 4.73 -32.03 -8.91
CA ILE A 475 5.01 -33.45 -8.61
C ILE A 475 6.47 -33.78 -8.94
N ASP A 476 7.21 -34.23 -7.93
CA ASP A 476 8.52 -34.84 -8.14
C ASP A 476 8.37 -36.17 -8.91
N ALA A 477 9.16 -36.32 -9.97
CA ALA A 477 9.09 -37.48 -10.85
C ALA A 477 9.63 -38.77 -10.20
N THR A 478 10.33 -38.65 -9.07
CA THR A 478 10.98 -39.78 -8.37
C THR A 478 10.06 -40.39 -7.31
N SER A 479 9.35 -39.54 -6.56
CA SER A 479 8.50 -39.92 -5.43
C SER A 479 7.00 -39.89 -5.74
N GLY A 480 6.58 -39.19 -6.80
CA GLY A 480 5.15 -39.00 -7.13
C GLY A 480 4.40 -38.10 -6.16
N LYS A 481 5.10 -37.43 -5.24
CA LYS A 481 4.55 -36.54 -4.20
C LYS A 481 4.84 -35.07 -4.54
N ILE A 482 4.12 -34.15 -3.89
CA ILE A 482 4.38 -32.70 -3.96
C ILE A 482 5.49 -32.34 -2.96
N HIS A 483 6.42 -31.45 -3.33
CA HIS A 483 7.40 -30.88 -2.40
C HIS A 483 6.80 -29.71 -1.59
N PRO A 484 7.11 -29.57 -0.28
CA PRO A 484 8.04 -30.39 0.50
C PRO A 484 7.45 -31.74 0.93
N THR A 485 8.28 -32.79 0.89
CA THR A 485 7.87 -34.15 1.33
C THR A 485 8.01 -34.38 2.84
N ILE A 486 8.66 -33.47 3.57
CA ILE A 486 8.86 -33.49 5.01
C ILE A 486 8.57 -32.09 5.56
N LEU A 487 7.80 -32.01 6.65
CA LEU A 487 7.52 -30.75 7.36
C LEU A 487 8.43 -30.62 8.58
N THR A 488 8.94 -29.42 8.85
CA THR A 488 9.91 -29.18 9.93
C THR A 488 9.29 -28.70 11.24
N GLY A 489 7.98 -28.43 11.27
CA GLY A 489 7.27 -27.80 12.39
C GLY A 489 7.62 -26.32 12.66
N LYS A 490 8.60 -25.75 11.94
CA LYS A 490 9.12 -24.39 12.17
C LYS A 490 8.32 -23.36 11.37
N LYS A 491 8.03 -22.21 11.98
CA LYS A 491 7.21 -21.12 11.39
C LYS A 491 8.05 -19.92 10.96
N VAL A 492 7.83 -19.42 9.75
CA VAL A 492 8.50 -18.23 9.17
C VAL A 492 7.48 -17.14 8.85
N ALA A 493 7.75 -15.91 9.29
CA ALA A 493 6.96 -14.74 8.94
C ALA A 493 7.61 -13.97 7.79
N VAL A 494 6.90 -13.81 6.67
CA VAL A 494 7.34 -13.06 5.50
C VAL A 494 6.55 -11.75 5.43
N ILE A 495 7.22 -10.63 5.66
CA ILE A 495 6.61 -9.31 5.82
C ILE A 495 6.69 -8.55 4.48
N GLY A 496 5.57 -8.47 3.78
CA GLY A 496 5.42 -7.93 2.43
C GLY A 496 5.36 -9.02 1.36
N SER A 497 4.34 -8.98 0.50
CA SER A 497 4.11 -9.98 -0.56
C SER A 497 4.68 -9.61 -1.93
N GLY A 498 5.63 -8.67 -1.98
CA GLY A 498 6.35 -8.31 -3.19
C GLY A 498 7.26 -9.45 -3.70
N PRO A 499 7.99 -9.23 -4.82
CA PRO A 499 8.84 -10.27 -5.42
C PRO A 499 9.85 -10.90 -4.45
N ALA A 500 10.45 -10.11 -3.57
CA ALA A 500 11.37 -10.62 -2.55
C ALA A 500 10.67 -11.53 -1.53
N GLY A 501 9.49 -11.13 -1.05
CA GLY A 501 8.68 -11.95 -0.13
C GLY A 501 8.22 -13.25 -0.78
N ILE A 502 7.79 -13.21 -2.05
CA ILE A 502 7.44 -14.40 -2.84
C ILE A 502 8.61 -15.38 -2.94
N ALA A 503 9.82 -14.92 -3.27
CA ALA A 503 10.98 -15.79 -3.38
C ALA A 503 11.45 -16.35 -2.02
N ALA A 504 11.40 -15.55 -0.96
CA ALA A 504 11.70 -16.01 0.40
C ALA A 504 10.68 -17.07 0.85
N ALA A 505 9.38 -16.80 0.66
CA ALA A 505 8.30 -17.74 0.98
C ALA A 505 8.45 -19.06 0.22
N ALA A 506 8.72 -19.01 -1.09
CA ALA A 506 8.97 -20.20 -1.90
C ALA A 506 10.18 -21.02 -1.39
N SER A 507 11.29 -20.36 -1.04
CA SER A 507 12.50 -21.01 -0.53
C SER A 507 12.30 -21.67 0.85
N CYS A 508 11.53 -21.03 1.74
CA CYS A 508 11.23 -21.58 3.06
C CYS A 508 10.18 -22.71 2.99
N ALA A 509 9.16 -22.55 2.12
CA ALA A 509 8.16 -23.58 1.86
C ALA A 509 8.79 -24.85 1.26
N GLN A 510 9.69 -24.71 0.29
CA GLN A 510 10.42 -25.84 -0.31
C GLN A 510 11.29 -26.62 0.71
N ALA A 511 11.70 -25.99 1.82
CA ALA A 511 12.43 -26.61 2.92
C ALA A 511 11.52 -27.21 4.02
N GLY A 512 10.20 -27.18 3.86
CA GLY A 512 9.26 -27.79 4.82
C GLY A 512 8.85 -26.87 5.98
N HIS A 513 9.14 -25.57 5.91
CA HIS A 513 8.70 -24.59 6.92
C HIS A 513 7.26 -24.13 6.65
N HIS A 514 6.49 -23.88 7.71
CA HIS A 514 5.20 -23.19 7.61
C HIS A 514 5.46 -21.69 7.43
N VAL A 515 4.99 -21.09 6.34
CA VAL A 515 5.21 -19.69 6.01
C VAL A 515 3.91 -18.91 6.08
N THR A 516 3.88 -17.80 6.81
CA THR A 516 2.80 -16.81 6.72
C THR A 516 3.33 -15.53 6.09
N MET A 517 2.78 -15.17 4.93
CA MET A 517 3.04 -13.91 4.24
C MET A 517 2.06 -12.84 4.72
N PHE A 518 2.56 -11.77 5.32
CA PHE A 518 1.77 -10.64 5.80
C PHE A 518 1.84 -9.49 4.79
N GLU A 519 0.69 -9.04 4.28
CA GLU A 519 0.57 -7.99 3.26
C GLU A 519 -0.33 -6.85 3.76
N ALA A 520 0.17 -5.62 3.65
CA ALA A 520 -0.53 -4.42 4.11
C ALA A 520 -1.74 -4.07 3.22
N LEU A 521 -1.69 -4.39 1.93
CA LEU A 521 -2.77 -4.14 0.98
C LEU A 521 -3.79 -5.29 0.95
N HIS A 522 -4.98 -5.02 0.38
CA HIS A 522 -6.03 -6.01 0.16
C HIS A 522 -5.71 -7.03 -0.94
N LYS A 523 -4.60 -6.85 -1.68
CA LYS A 523 -4.15 -7.76 -2.74
C LYS A 523 -2.65 -7.92 -2.73
N ALA A 524 -2.21 -9.18 -2.76
CA ALA A 524 -0.80 -9.56 -2.72
C ALA A 524 -0.06 -9.29 -4.05
N GLY A 525 1.28 -9.36 -4.02
CA GLY A 525 2.19 -9.16 -5.15
C GLY A 525 2.97 -7.84 -5.14
N GLY A 526 2.66 -6.91 -4.21
CA GLY A 526 3.32 -5.61 -4.11
C GLY A 526 3.34 -4.84 -5.43
N VAL A 527 4.52 -4.36 -5.87
CA VAL A 527 4.68 -3.58 -7.11
C VAL A 527 4.18 -4.31 -8.37
N LEU A 528 4.13 -5.65 -8.35
CA LEU A 528 3.57 -6.45 -9.46
C LEU A 528 2.07 -6.23 -9.62
N SER A 529 1.38 -5.87 -8.53
CA SER A 529 -0.07 -5.65 -8.46
C SER A 529 -0.46 -4.17 -8.54
N TYR A 530 0.22 -3.27 -7.80
CA TYR A 530 -0.12 -1.84 -7.81
C TYR A 530 0.73 -0.98 -8.76
N GLY A 531 1.97 -1.37 -9.06
CA GLY A 531 2.93 -0.52 -9.78
C GLY A 531 2.95 -0.79 -11.28
N ILE A 532 3.24 -2.03 -11.67
CA ILE A 532 3.35 -2.42 -13.08
C ILE A 532 1.95 -2.47 -13.72
N PRO A 533 1.69 -1.85 -14.88
CA PRO A 533 0.37 -1.89 -15.52
C PRO A 533 -0.03 -3.25 -16.09
N GLU A 534 -1.34 -3.42 -16.30
CA GLU A 534 -1.94 -4.63 -16.90
C GLU A 534 -1.36 -4.94 -18.29
N PHE A 535 -1.13 -3.90 -19.10
CA PHE A 535 -0.62 -4.02 -20.47
C PHE A 535 0.84 -4.48 -20.58
N ARG A 536 1.58 -4.55 -19.47
CA ARG A 536 2.94 -5.14 -19.39
C ARG A 536 2.99 -6.40 -18.52
N LEU A 537 2.16 -6.48 -17.48
CA LEU A 537 2.06 -7.64 -16.60
C LEU A 537 0.59 -7.88 -16.21
N PRO A 538 -0.09 -8.84 -16.86
CA PRO A 538 -1.45 -9.21 -16.50
C PRO A 538 -1.56 -9.64 -15.03
N LYS A 539 -2.52 -9.07 -14.30
CA LYS A 539 -2.68 -9.23 -12.85
C LYS A 539 -3.21 -10.61 -12.47
N ALA A 540 -3.87 -11.29 -13.41
CA ALA A 540 -4.22 -12.70 -13.28
C ALA A 540 -2.99 -13.59 -13.11
N ILE A 541 -1.88 -13.28 -13.81
CA ILE A 541 -0.63 -14.06 -13.72
C ILE A 541 0.03 -13.87 -12.35
N VAL A 542 0.06 -12.64 -11.84
CA VAL A 542 0.57 -12.34 -10.50
C VAL A 542 -0.23 -13.07 -9.42
N GLN A 543 -1.55 -13.02 -9.52
CA GLN A 543 -2.47 -13.70 -8.60
C GLN A 543 -2.27 -15.22 -8.63
N HIS A 544 -2.15 -15.80 -9.83
CA HIS A 544 -1.95 -17.23 -10.04
C HIS A 544 -0.63 -17.75 -9.45
N GLU A 545 0.49 -17.04 -9.65
CA GLU A 545 1.77 -17.42 -9.04
C GLU A 545 1.73 -17.39 -7.49
N ILE A 546 0.93 -16.48 -6.90
CA ILE A 546 0.74 -16.42 -5.44
C ILE A 546 -0.16 -17.57 -4.96
N GLU A 547 -1.25 -17.86 -5.68
CA GLU A 547 -2.11 -19.02 -5.41
C GLU A 547 -1.32 -20.34 -5.48
N ASN A 548 -0.35 -20.44 -6.40
CA ASN A 548 0.51 -21.61 -6.53
C ASN A 548 1.49 -21.80 -5.37
N LEU A 549 1.85 -20.72 -4.64
CA LEU A 549 2.57 -20.85 -3.37
C LEU A 549 1.64 -21.40 -2.29
N SER A 550 0.40 -20.89 -2.21
CA SER A 550 -0.60 -21.39 -1.26
C SER A 550 -0.96 -22.86 -1.51
N LYS A 551 -0.98 -23.32 -2.77
CA LYS A 551 -1.19 -24.73 -3.14
C LYS A 551 -0.11 -25.69 -2.63
N LEU A 552 1.05 -25.19 -2.20
CA LEU A 552 2.04 -26.02 -1.48
C LEU A 552 1.53 -26.46 -0.09
N GLY A 553 0.40 -25.91 0.38
CA GLY A 553 -0.26 -26.25 1.65
C GLY A 553 0.40 -25.65 2.89
N VAL A 554 1.68 -25.28 2.79
CA VAL A 554 2.49 -24.72 3.88
C VAL A 554 2.62 -23.19 3.83
N VAL A 555 1.97 -22.51 2.88
CA VAL A 555 2.01 -21.05 2.73
C VAL A 555 0.63 -20.45 2.94
N GLU A 556 0.52 -19.57 3.94
CA GLU A 556 -0.65 -18.74 4.22
C GLU A 556 -0.38 -17.29 3.76
N VAL A 557 -1.38 -16.61 3.21
CA VAL A 557 -1.28 -15.18 2.83
C VAL A 557 -2.34 -14.37 3.57
N LYS A 558 -1.90 -13.48 4.46
CA LYS A 558 -2.74 -12.55 5.23
C LYS A 558 -2.65 -11.14 4.64
N THR A 559 -3.65 -10.76 3.85
CA THR A 559 -3.85 -9.39 3.34
C THR A 559 -4.47 -8.46 4.39
N ASN A 560 -4.44 -7.15 4.14
CA ASN A 560 -4.89 -6.10 5.08
C ASN A 560 -4.18 -6.12 6.45
N TYR A 561 -2.97 -6.70 6.53
CA TYR A 561 -2.23 -6.90 7.77
C TYR A 561 -0.94 -6.05 7.76
N VAL A 562 -0.92 -4.97 8.53
CA VAL A 562 0.18 -4.00 8.54
C VAL A 562 1.13 -4.32 9.70
N VAL A 563 2.15 -5.15 9.45
CA VAL A 563 3.18 -5.44 10.47
C VAL A 563 3.86 -4.13 10.90
N GLY A 564 3.96 -3.93 12.21
CA GLY A 564 4.35 -2.67 12.85
C GLY A 564 3.19 -1.76 13.26
N LYS A 565 1.94 -2.12 12.92
CA LYS A 565 0.70 -1.48 13.40
C LYS A 565 -0.33 -2.50 13.89
N SER A 566 -0.63 -3.54 13.10
CA SER A 566 -1.54 -4.65 13.45
C SER A 566 -0.92 -5.62 14.47
N ALA A 567 0.39 -5.85 14.36
CA ALA A 567 1.23 -6.55 15.35
C ALA A 567 2.70 -6.18 15.08
N THR A 568 3.56 -6.14 16.10
CA THR A 568 5.01 -5.94 15.91
C THR A 568 5.72 -7.26 15.60
N ILE A 569 7.00 -7.21 15.18
CA ILE A 569 7.82 -8.42 15.03
C ILE A 569 7.93 -9.19 16.37
N ASP A 570 7.98 -8.48 17.50
CA ASP A 570 8.04 -9.12 18.82
C ASP A 570 6.72 -9.75 19.26
N ASP A 571 5.58 -9.26 18.77
CA ASP A 571 4.28 -9.92 18.98
C ASP A 571 4.20 -11.20 18.14
N LEU A 572 4.65 -11.16 16.88
CA LEU A 572 4.75 -12.36 16.05
C LEU A 572 5.73 -13.40 16.63
N LYS A 573 6.81 -13.00 17.32
CA LYS A 573 7.64 -13.94 18.11
C LYS A 573 6.81 -14.65 19.20
N LYS A 574 5.96 -13.91 19.93
CA LYS A 574 5.06 -14.48 20.96
C LYS A 574 3.98 -15.41 20.35
N GLU A 575 3.61 -15.21 19.08
CA GLU A 575 2.75 -16.14 18.31
C GLU A 575 3.47 -17.42 17.83
N GLY A 576 4.78 -17.55 18.10
CA GLY A 576 5.58 -18.74 17.79
C GLY A 576 6.23 -18.71 16.39
N PHE A 577 6.43 -17.53 15.79
CA PHE A 577 7.28 -17.41 14.61
C PHE A 577 8.77 -17.47 14.99
N HIS A 578 9.54 -18.31 14.28
CA HIS A 578 10.92 -18.66 14.60
C HIS A 578 11.94 -17.83 13.82
N ALA A 579 11.58 -17.36 12.62
CA ALA A 579 12.39 -16.51 11.77
C ALA A 579 11.52 -15.54 10.95
N PHE A 580 12.11 -14.42 10.54
CA PHE A 580 11.43 -13.29 9.92
C PHE A 580 12.17 -12.84 8.65
N PHE A 581 11.42 -12.55 7.59
CA PHE A 581 11.94 -11.91 6.39
C PHE A 581 11.21 -10.59 6.13
N ILE A 582 11.93 -9.48 6.03
CA ILE A 582 11.38 -8.16 5.73
C ILE A 582 11.58 -7.85 4.24
N GLY A 583 10.49 -7.85 3.49
CA GLY A 583 10.40 -7.63 2.04
C GLY A 583 9.44 -6.51 1.64
N THR A 584 9.24 -5.52 2.50
CA THR A 584 8.26 -4.43 2.34
C THR A 584 8.56 -3.44 1.20
N GLY A 585 9.74 -3.51 0.60
CA GLY A 585 10.17 -2.68 -0.51
C GLY A 585 10.42 -1.21 -0.16
N ALA A 586 10.51 -0.38 -1.20
CA ALA A 586 10.75 1.06 -1.08
C ALA A 586 9.55 1.86 -1.64
N GLY A 587 8.38 1.78 -1.00
CA GLY A 587 7.12 2.32 -1.53
C GLY A 587 6.77 3.79 -1.19
N LEU A 588 7.62 4.54 -0.48
CA LEU A 588 7.34 5.94 -0.11
C LEU A 588 7.76 6.91 -1.24
N PRO A 589 6.87 7.70 -1.85
CA PRO A 589 7.22 8.55 -2.99
C PRO A 589 8.18 9.69 -2.60
N ARG A 590 9.04 10.10 -3.54
CA ARG A 590 9.87 11.32 -3.42
C ARG A 590 9.32 12.42 -4.32
N PHE A 591 9.39 13.64 -3.81
CA PHE A 591 9.10 14.89 -4.51
C PHE A 591 10.41 15.67 -4.75
N LEU A 592 10.39 16.65 -5.64
CA LEU A 592 11.58 17.42 -6.05
C LEU A 592 11.95 18.52 -5.05
N GLY A 593 10.97 19.03 -4.30
CA GLY A 593 11.10 20.24 -3.49
C GLY A 593 10.94 21.53 -4.30
N ILE A 594 10.19 21.50 -5.41
CA ILE A 594 9.97 22.69 -6.26
C ILE A 594 8.63 23.37 -5.96
N GLN A 595 8.51 24.66 -6.31
CA GLN A 595 7.28 25.41 -6.14
C GLN A 595 6.12 24.77 -6.94
N GLY A 596 4.97 24.62 -6.29
CA GLY A 596 3.73 24.13 -6.89
C GLY A 596 3.52 22.61 -6.88
N GLU A 597 4.38 21.81 -6.24
CA GLU A 597 4.16 20.34 -6.11
C GLU A 597 2.94 19.94 -5.27
N ASP A 598 2.38 20.88 -4.51
CA ASP A 598 1.18 20.72 -3.68
C ASP A 598 -0.13 20.97 -4.45
N LEU A 599 -0.06 21.55 -5.65
CA LEU A 599 -1.21 21.99 -6.45
C LEU A 599 -2.16 20.83 -6.84
N PRO A 600 -3.47 21.10 -6.98
CA PRO A 600 -4.41 20.18 -7.60
C PRO A 600 -3.96 19.82 -9.04
N GLY A 601 -3.85 18.53 -9.33
CA GLY A 601 -3.31 18.02 -10.60
C GLY A 601 -1.87 17.51 -10.52
N VAL A 602 -1.14 17.77 -9.43
CA VAL A 602 0.13 17.10 -9.17
C VAL A 602 -0.14 15.75 -8.50
N LEU A 603 0.39 14.67 -9.05
CA LEU A 603 0.25 13.31 -8.54
C LEU A 603 1.64 12.68 -8.35
N SER A 604 1.81 11.87 -7.32
CA SER A 604 2.95 10.94 -7.30
C SER A 604 2.67 9.81 -8.29
N ALA A 605 3.72 9.26 -8.90
CA ALA A 605 3.59 8.04 -9.71
C ALA A 605 2.94 6.90 -8.93
N ASN A 606 3.18 6.81 -7.62
CA ASN A 606 2.56 5.85 -6.71
C ASN A 606 1.05 6.05 -6.65
N GLU A 607 0.56 7.28 -6.49
CA GLU A 607 -0.87 7.59 -6.49
C GLU A 607 -1.52 7.20 -7.81
N PHE A 608 -0.93 7.66 -8.91
CA PHE A 608 -1.47 7.48 -10.26
C PHE A 608 -1.52 6.00 -10.65
N LEU A 609 -0.41 5.26 -10.49
CA LEU A 609 -0.34 3.85 -10.82
C LEU A 609 -1.19 2.99 -9.87
N THR A 610 -1.27 3.31 -8.57
CA THR A 610 -2.16 2.57 -7.66
C THR A 610 -3.63 2.74 -8.04
N ARG A 611 -4.06 3.96 -8.39
CA ARG A 611 -5.40 4.22 -8.94
C ARG A 611 -5.62 3.43 -10.23
N CYS A 612 -4.71 3.51 -11.21
CA CYS A 612 -4.81 2.75 -12.47
C CYS A 612 -4.86 1.23 -12.26
N ASN A 613 -3.94 0.65 -11.49
CA ASN A 613 -3.61 -0.77 -11.57
C ASN A 613 -4.26 -1.61 -10.48
N LEU A 614 -4.22 -1.12 -9.23
CA LEU A 614 -4.83 -1.80 -8.08
C LEU A 614 -6.32 -1.50 -8.02
N MET A 615 -6.69 -0.21 -8.08
CA MET A 615 -8.09 0.23 -7.96
C MET A 615 -8.86 0.23 -9.29
N LYS A 616 -8.19 -0.09 -10.41
CA LYS A 616 -8.78 -0.17 -11.76
C LYS A 616 -9.47 1.10 -12.23
N ALA A 617 -9.06 2.28 -11.76
CA ALA A 617 -9.75 3.56 -11.93
C ALA A 617 -9.99 4.00 -13.39
N TYR A 618 -9.31 3.38 -14.37
CA TYR A 618 -9.62 3.53 -15.79
C TYR A 618 -10.99 2.94 -16.19
N GLN A 619 -11.62 2.14 -15.32
CA GLN A 619 -12.97 1.57 -15.49
C GLN A 619 -14.03 2.31 -14.64
N PHE A 620 -13.67 3.42 -13.99
CA PHE A 620 -14.60 4.31 -13.31
C PHE A 620 -15.54 5.00 -14.32
N PRO A 621 -16.83 5.23 -14.01
CA PRO A 621 -17.56 4.92 -12.76
C PRO A 621 -18.28 3.55 -12.76
N TYR A 622 -18.01 2.71 -13.76
CA TYR A 622 -18.85 1.57 -14.13
C TYR A 622 -18.47 0.27 -13.44
N ASN A 623 -17.17 -0.04 -13.35
CA ASN A 623 -16.68 -1.30 -12.76
C ASN A 623 -15.91 -1.10 -11.44
N THR A 624 -15.54 0.14 -11.12
CA THR A 624 -14.88 0.53 -9.86
C THR A 624 -15.41 1.88 -9.42
N ASP A 625 -15.50 2.09 -8.11
CA ASP A 625 -15.89 3.36 -7.50
C ASP A 625 -14.70 4.32 -7.29
N THR A 626 -13.44 3.90 -7.56
CA THR A 626 -12.27 4.79 -7.39
C THR A 626 -12.06 5.69 -8.61
N PRO A 627 -12.13 7.03 -8.49
CA PRO A 627 -11.87 7.93 -9.61
C PRO A 627 -10.38 8.09 -9.89
N ILE A 628 -10.06 8.49 -11.12
CA ILE A 628 -8.75 9.02 -11.52
C ILE A 628 -8.95 10.33 -12.27
N MET A 629 -8.06 11.29 -12.03
CA MET A 629 -8.07 12.54 -12.78
C MET A 629 -7.74 12.27 -14.26
N LYS A 630 -8.49 12.91 -15.16
CA LYS A 630 -8.23 12.93 -16.60
C LYS A 630 -7.78 14.34 -17.00
N ALA A 631 -6.80 14.46 -17.86
CA ALA A 631 -6.27 15.72 -18.38
C ALA A 631 -5.94 15.55 -19.86
N GLN A 632 -6.10 16.61 -20.66
CA GLN A 632 -5.75 16.57 -22.09
C GLN A 632 -4.25 16.62 -22.31
N GLN A 633 -3.52 17.35 -21.46
CA GLN A 633 -2.06 17.45 -21.48
C GLN A 633 -1.50 17.05 -20.11
N VAL A 634 -0.68 15.99 -20.11
CA VAL A 634 -0.03 15.43 -18.92
C VAL A 634 1.48 15.53 -19.09
N VAL A 635 2.18 16.03 -18.07
CA VAL A 635 3.64 15.97 -17.99
C VAL A 635 4.05 14.90 -16.99
N VAL A 636 4.94 13.98 -17.38
CA VAL A 636 5.53 12.97 -16.48
C VAL A 636 6.98 13.33 -16.23
N ILE A 637 7.38 13.53 -14.97
CA ILE A 637 8.75 13.90 -14.63
C ILE A 637 9.55 12.65 -14.23
N GLY A 638 10.57 12.32 -15.02
CA GLY A 638 11.43 11.15 -14.84
C GLY A 638 11.47 10.25 -16.08
N ALA A 639 12.40 9.29 -16.11
CA ALA A 639 12.55 8.36 -17.24
C ALA A 639 12.77 6.89 -16.82
N GLY A 640 12.49 6.51 -15.57
CA GLY A 640 12.51 5.08 -15.19
C GLY A 640 11.30 4.31 -15.73
N ASN A 641 11.28 2.99 -15.54
CA ASN A 641 10.12 2.15 -15.89
C ASN A 641 8.80 2.69 -15.29
N VAL A 642 8.86 3.22 -14.06
CA VAL A 642 7.71 3.89 -13.39
C VAL A 642 7.21 5.10 -14.17
N ALA A 643 8.09 5.88 -14.80
CA ALA A 643 7.73 7.01 -15.63
C ALA A 643 7.11 6.56 -16.97
N MET A 644 7.67 5.53 -17.60
CA MET A 644 7.09 4.94 -18.82
C MET A 644 5.69 4.35 -18.53
N ASP A 645 5.54 3.66 -17.40
CA ASP A 645 4.26 3.13 -16.94
C ASP A 645 3.23 4.25 -16.74
N CYS A 646 3.62 5.35 -16.06
CA CYS A 646 2.75 6.52 -15.90
C CYS A 646 2.36 7.15 -17.23
N ALA A 647 3.34 7.35 -18.13
CA ALA A 647 3.11 7.97 -19.43
C ALA A 647 2.13 7.15 -20.28
N ARG A 648 2.39 5.84 -20.39
CA ARG A 648 1.57 4.91 -21.18
C ARG A 648 0.18 4.67 -20.58
N CYS A 649 0.04 4.72 -19.25
CA CYS A 649 -1.26 4.77 -18.58
C CYS A 649 -2.02 6.09 -18.85
N ALA A 650 -1.34 7.23 -18.84
CA ALA A 650 -1.96 8.53 -19.15
C ALA A 650 -2.41 8.62 -20.61
N THR A 651 -1.62 8.13 -21.57
CA THR A 651 -2.02 8.01 -22.98
C THR A 651 -3.32 7.19 -23.12
N ARG A 652 -3.43 6.06 -22.40
CA ARG A 652 -4.64 5.21 -22.36
C ARG A 652 -5.86 5.83 -21.68
N LEU A 653 -5.69 6.95 -20.98
CA LEU A 653 -6.78 7.77 -20.45
C LEU A 653 -7.16 8.93 -21.40
N GLY A 654 -6.55 8.99 -22.59
CA GLY A 654 -6.83 9.99 -23.63
C GLY A 654 -5.95 11.24 -23.55
N ALA A 655 -4.87 11.23 -22.78
CA ALA A 655 -3.95 12.37 -22.66
C ALA A 655 -2.91 12.42 -23.79
N GLN A 656 -2.56 13.63 -24.21
CA GLN A 656 -1.27 13.92 -24.84
C GLN A 656 -0.23 13.99 -23.72
N VAL A 657 0.86 13.22 -23.85
CA VAL A 657 1.83 13.04 -22.77
C VAL A 657 3.21 13.54 -23.19
N THR A 658 3.81 14.37 -22.34
CA THR A 658 5.23 14.74 -22.43
C THR A 658 6.00 14.17 -21.24
N VAL A 659 7.00 13.32 -21.50
CA VAL A 659 7.99 12.89 -20.52
C VAL A 659 9.09 13.96 -20.44
N VAL A 660 9.27 14.56 -19.27
CA VAL A 660 10.36 15.50 -18.97
C VAL A 660 11.48 14.75 -18.28
N TYR A 661 12.67 14.75 -18.88
CA TYR A 661 13.85 14.08 -18.34
C TYR A 661 15.09 14.99 -18.37
N ARG A 662 15.77 15.08 -17.23
CA ARG A 662 16.98 15.90 -17.06
C ARG A 662 18.23 15.41 -17.80
N ARG A 663 18.20 14.25 -18.45
CA ARG A 663 19.32 13.68 -19.23
C ARG A 663 18.87 13.34 -20.66
N ARG A 664 19.76 12.77 -21.47
CA ARG A 664 19.46 12.29 -22.83
C ARG A 664 18.59 11.03 -22.77
N LEU A 665 17.80 10.74 -23.80
CA LEU A 665 16.93 9.54 -23.80
C LEU A 665 17.71 8.23 -23.64
N GLN A 666 18.89 8.14 -24.27
CA GLN A 666 19.83 7.02 -24.13
C GLN A 666 20.36 6.78 -22.69
N ASP A 667 20.25 7.77 -21.80
CA ASP A 667 20.63 7.64 -20.38
C ASP A 667 19.43 7.19 -19.52
N SER A 668 18.33 6.76 -20.13
CA SER A 668 17.11 6.29 -19.49
C SER A 668 17.36 4.98 -18.73
N PRO A 669 16.95 4.87 -17.45
CA PRO A 669 16.97 3.61 -16.71
C PRO A 669 15.70 2.76 -16.91
N ALA A 670 14.80 3.15 -17.83
CA ALA A 670 13.72 2.26 -18.27
C ALA A 670 14.27 1.12 -19.14
N ARG A 671 13.50 0.03 -19.22
CA ARG A 671 13.72 -1.07 -20.15
C ARG A 671 13.48 -0.58 -21.58
N GLN A 672 14.40 -0.86 -22.50
CA GLN A 672 14.44 -0.19 -23.81
C GLN A 672 13.15 -0.41 -24.64
N GLU A 673 12.63 -1.64 -24.65
CA GLU A 673 11.35 -2.01 -25.30
C GLU A 673 10.14 -1.21 -24.74
N GLU A 674 10.21 -0.70 -23.49
CA GLU A 674 9.13 0.13 -22.92
C GLU A 674 9.23 1.61 -23.30
N VAL A 675 10.44 2.09 -23.65
CA VAL A 675 10.66 3.45 -24.21
C VAL A 675 10.17 3.46 -25.65
N GLU A 676 10.59 2.49 -26.45
CA GLU A 676 10.14 2.29 -27.84
C GLU A 676 8.61 2.16 -27.89
N HIS A 677 8.01 1.35 -27.02
CA HIS A 677 6.56 1.23 -26.96
C HIS A 677 5.86 2.54 -26.57
N ALA A 678 6.48 3.43 -25.79
CA ALA A 678 5.93 4.73 -25.43
C ALA A 678 6.00 5.72 -26.61
N GLU A 679 7.12 5.76 -27.34
CA GLU A 679 7.29 6.57 -28.55
C GLU A 679 6.29 6.16 -29.64
N GLU A 680 6.14 4.86 -29.89
CA GLU A 680 5.14 4.30 -30.82
C GLU A 680 3.69 4.61 -30.41
N GLU A 681 3.41 4.71 -29.09
CA GLU A 681 2.11 5.09 -28.55
C GLU A 681 1.87 6.62 -28.54
N GLY A 682 2.84 7.42 -29.04
CA GLY A 682 2.72 8.87 -29.21
C GLY A 682 3.16 9.72 -28.02
N VAL A 683 3.93 9.16 -27.08
CA VAL A 683 4.52 9.93 -25.97
C VAL A 683 5.68 10.81 -26.50
N HIS A 684 5.63 12.11 -26.20
CA HIS A 684 6.71 13.05 -26.50
C HIS A 684 7.78 13.08 -25.40
N PHE A 685 9.05 13.26 -25.76
CA PHE A 685 10.18 13.26 -24.82
C PHE A 685 10.95 14.58 -24.81
N ALA A 686 10.70 15.39 -23.78
CA ALA A 686 11.48 16.58 -23.45
C ALA A 686 12.73 16.18 -22.65
N THR A 687 13.77 15.75 -23.36
CA THR A 687 15.07 15.37 -22.78
C THR A 687 15.95 16.57 -22.48
N LEU A 688 16.97 16.40 -21.64
CA LEU A 688 17.81 17.48 -21.11
C LEU A 688 17.02 18.65 -20.49
N ASN A 689 15.80 18.41 -20.01
CA ASN A 689 14.96 19.42 -19.36
C ASN A 689 14.86 19.13 -17.86
N THR A 690 15.26 20.11 -17.03
CA THR A 690 15.23 19.98 -15.56
C THR A 690 14.09 20.83 -14.99
N PRO A 691 13.11 20.25 -14.26
CA PRO A 691 12.00 20.99 -13.65
C PRO A 691 12.46 22.12 -12.72
N LEU A 692 11.75 23.27 -12.77
CA LEU A 692 12.01 24.43 -11.92
C LEU A 692 10.80 24.82 -11.06
N GLU A 693 9.61 24.95 -11.65
CA GLU A 693 8.37 25.28 -10.95
C GLU A 693 7.15 24.73 -11.71
N ILE A 694 6.11 24.33 -10.96
CA ILE A 694 4.79 24.00 -11.49
C ILE A 694 3.92 25.25 -11.33
N VAL A 695 3.50 25.83 -12.44
CA VAL A 695 2.80 27.12 -12.48
C VAL A 695 1.31 26.88 -12.25
N ALA A 696 0.76 27.51 -11.22
CA ALA A 696 -0.68 27.49 -10.93
C ALA A 696 -1.48 28.19 -12.05
N ASN A 697 -2.71 27.73 -12.29
CA ASN A 697 -3.65 28.42 -13.13
C ASN A 697 -4.47 29.43 -12.30
N CYS A 698 -4.47 30.69 -12.74
CA CYS A 698 -5.14 31.79 -12.04
C CYS A 698 -6.65 31.86 -12.34
N GLU A 699 -7.10 31.27 -13.45
CA GLU A 699 -8.47 31.35 -13.97
C GLU A 699 -9.27 30.07 -13.68
N ALA A 700 -8.59 28.93 -13.54
CA ALA A 700 -9.18 27.65 -13.15
C ALA A 700 -8.33 26.96 -12.07
N ASN A 701 -8.98 26.25 -11.14
CA ASN A 701 -8.28 25.55 -10.06
C ASN A 701 -7.39 24.41 -10.59
N GLY A 702 -6.06 24.55 -10.48
CA GLY A 702 -5.10 23.52 -10.87
C GLY A 702 -3.84 24.06 -11.53
N ILE A 703 -3.29 23.31 -12.48
CA ILE A 703 -2.01 23.60 -13.15
C ILE A 703 -2.23 24.33 -14.48
N LYS A 704 -1.34 25.29 -14.79
CA LYS A 704 -1.21 25.96 -16.09
C LYS A 704 -0.11 25.33 -16.95
N GLY A 705 0.98 24.91 -16.31
CA GLY A 705 2.10 24.22 -16.96
C GLY A 705 3.29 24.00 -16.03
N LEU A 706 4.33 23.35 -16.56
CA LEU A 706 5.62 23.15 -15.90
C LEU A 706 6.70 24.02 -16.59
N ARG A 707 7.48 24.77 -15.81
CA ARG A 707 8.73 25.40 -16.31
C ARG A 707 9.92 24.49 -16.09
N THR A 708 10.80 24.46 -17.08
CA THR A 708 12.00 23.63 -17.11
C THR A 708 13.21 24.45 -17.55
N GLN A 709 14.35 24.25 -16.89
CA GLN A 709 15.65 24.69 -17.38
C GLN A 709 16.04 23.79 -18.55
N VAL A 710 16.36 24.39 -19.71
CA VAL A 710 16.97 23.67 -20.82
C VAL A 710 18.45 23.42 -20.52
N ASN A 711 18.94 22.23 -20.86
CA ASN A 711 20.33 21.83 -20.64
C ASN A 711 20.93 21.27 -21.94
N ILE A 712 22.25 21.29 -22.01
CA ILE A 712 23.05 20.64 -23.05
C ILE A 712 23.92 19.56 -22.42
N PHE A 713 24.33 18.58 -23.22
CA PHE A 713 25.30 17.57 -22.83
C PHE A 713 26.65 17.84 -23.50
N GLU A 714 27.63 18.28 -22.73
CA GLU A 714 28.98 18.61 -23.21
C GLU A 714 30.04 17.96 -22.30
N ASN A 715 31.08 17.39 -22.91
CA ASN A 715 32.23 16.81 -22.20
C ASN A 715 31.89 15.77 -21.11
N GLY A 716 30.76 15.07 -21.24
CA GLY A 716 30.28 14.09 -20.26
C GLY A 716 29.34 14.65 -19.20
N GLU A 717 29.17 15.97 -19.15
CA GLU A 717 28.38 16.68 -18.14
C GLU A 717 27.09 17.24 -18.74
N ILE A 718 26.09 17.48 -17.89
CA ILE A 718 24.84 18.16 -18.25
C ILE A 718 24.91 19.56 -17.67
N LYS A 719 24.82 20.58 -18.52
CA LYS A 719 24.98 22.00 -18.16
C LYS A 719 23.74 22.79 -18.57
N PRO A 720 23.25 23.74 -17.75
CA PRO A 720 22.13 24.59 -18.14
C PRO A 720 22.55 25.50 -19.30
N VAL A 721 21.61 25.75 -20.23
CA VAL A 721 21.77 26.83 -21.22
C VAL A 721 21.29 28.13 -20.58
N GLU A 722 22.18 29.11 -20.48
CA GLU A 722 21.92 30.33 -19.73
C GLU A 722 20.74 31.13 -20.32
N GLY A 723 19.75 31.45 -19.48
CA GLY A 723 18.53 32.15 -19.89
C GLY A 723 17.47 31.31 -20.60
N GLU A 724 17.76 30.06 -21.01
CA GLU A 724 16.84 29.24 -21.79
C GLU A 724 15.89 28.43 -20.89
N ILE A 725 14.62 28.86 -20.83
CA ILE A 725 13.55 28.26 -20.03
C ILE A 725 12.44 27.77 -20.95
N ASN A 726 12.12 26.48 -20.86
CA ASN A 726 10.96 25.89 -21.54
C ASN A 726 9.70 26.00 -20.67
N PHE A 727 8.54 26.09 -21.32
CA PHE A 727 7.22 26.04 -20.69
C PHE A 727 6.37 24.94 -21.31
N HIS A 728 6.14 23.86 -20.56
CA HIS A 728 5.27 22.76 -20.96
C HIS A 728 3.86 23.01 -20.44
N GLN A 729 2.95 23.47 -21.31
CA GLN A 729 1.54 23.63 -20.95
C GLN A 729 0.93 22.27 -20.60
N CYS A 730 0.31 22.16 -19.42
CA CYS A 730 -0.31 20.94 -18.94
C CYS A 730 -1.36 21.22 -17.86
N GLN A 731 -2.24 20.24 -17.61
CA GLN A 731 -3.24 20.29 -16.53
C GLN A 731 -2.96 19.25 -15.43
N MET A 732 -1.98 18.36 -15.66
CA MET A 732 -1.54 17.34 -14.72
C MET A 732 -0.02 17.19 -14.79
N VAL A 733 0.62 17.00 -13.63
CA VAL A 733 2.03 16.63 -13.50
C VAL A 733 2.13 15.34 -12.68
N ILE A 734 2.78 14.31 -13.21
CA ILE A 734 3.03 13.04 -12.52
C ILE A 734 4.52 12.94 -12.17
N ILE A 735 4.82 12.84 -10.89
CA ILE A 735 6.19 12.84 -10.36
C ILE A 735 6.68 11.39 -10.21
N ALA A 736 7.64 11.00 -11.04
CA ALA A 736 8.20 9.65 -11.14
C ALA A 736 9.73 9.63 -10.89
N VAL A 737 10.19 10.43 -9.91
CA VAL A 737 11.63 10.69 -9.64
C VAL A 737 12.28 9.70 -8.67
N GLY A 738 11.54 8.69 -8.22
CA GLY A 738 12.01 7.63 -7.33
C GLY A 738 11.22 7.54 -6.02
N GLN A 739 11.58 6.55 -5.21
CA GLN A 739 10.87 6.19 -3.98
C GLN A 739 11.89 5.85 -2.86
N GLY A 740 11.41 5.70 -1.63
CA GLY A 740 12.19 5.34 -0.44
C GLY A 740 11.50 4.30 0.45
N PRO A 741 12.23 3.72 1.41
CA PRO A 741 11.68 2.74 2.36
C PRO A 741 10.64 3.37 3.29
N ASN A 742 9.67 2.57 3.73
CA ASN A 742 8.63 2.99 4.67
C ASN A 742 9.10 2.74 6.12
N PRO A 743 9.00 3.74 7.03
CA PRO A 743 9.53 3.62 8.40
C PRO A 743 8.69 2.73 9.35
N ILE A 744 7.50 2.25 8.97
CA ILE A 744 6.60 1.53 9.91
C ILE A 744 7.29 0.34 10.59
N VAL A 745 7.95 -0.55 9.84
CA VAL A 745 8.60 -1.74 10.43
C VAL A 745 9.84 -1.36 11.26
N PRO A 746 10.79 -0.53 10.75
CA PRO A 746 11.91 -0.05 11.58
C PRO A 746 11.49 0.68 12.85
N ALA A 747 10.49 1.57 12.79
CA ALA A 747 10.04 2.34 13.95
C ALA A 747 9.33 1.50 15.02
N SER A 748 8.80 0.33 14.66
CA SER A 748 8.15 -0.63 15.56
C SER A 748 9.03 -1.82 15.97
N THR A 749 10.31 -1.84 15.54
CA THR A 749 11.24 -2.94 15.80
C THR A 749 12.53 -2.41 16.44
N PRO A 750 12.59 -2.27 17.78
CA PRO A 750 13.78 -1.80 18.48
C PRO A 750 15.04 -2.62 18.14
N GLY A 751 16.17 -1.95 17.96
CA GLY A 751 17.45 -2.57 17.60
C GLY A 751 17.61 -2.96 16.12
N LEU A 752 16.62 -2.67 15.26
CA LEU A 752 16.76 -2.86 13.80
C LEU A 752 17.51 -1.67 13.16
N ASN A 753 18.75 -1.91 12.72
CA ASN A 753 19.60 -0.87 12.16
C ASN A 753 19.15 -0.46 10.74
N THR A 754 19.20 0.85 10.47
CA THR A 754 18.92 1.41 9.14
C THR A 754 19.94 2.46 8.73
N THR A 755 20.11 2.67 7.42
CA THR A 755 20.92 3.75 6.84
C THR A 755 20.09 4.46 5.77
N LYS A 756 19.83 5.76 5.96
CA LYS A 756 18.91 6.54 5.10
C LYS A 756 17.52 5.87 4.95
N GLY A 757 17.07 5.21 6.03
CA GLY A 757 15.82 4.44 6.12
C GLY A 757 15.88 3.02 5.55
N LEU A 758 16.93 2.63 4.80
CA LEU A 758 17.08 1.27 4.28
C LEU A 758 17.57 0.34 5.39
N ILE A 759 17.03 -0.87 5.48
CA ILE A 759 17.44 -1.86 6.50
C ILE A 759 18.84 -2.37 6.15
N THR A 760 19.78 -2.21 7.08
CA THR A 760 21.16 -2.70 6.91
C THR A 760 21.23 -4.19 7.14
N THR A 761 21.95 -4.91 6.28
CA THR A 761 22.22 -6.34 6.43
C THR A 761 23.69 -6.66 6.21
N ASP A 762 24.09 -7.86 6.62
CA ASP A 762 25.31 -8.48 6.11
C ASP A 762 25.14 -8.98 4.66
N GLU A 763 26.17 -9.65 4.15
CA GLU A 763 26.21 -10.31 2.84
C GLU A 763 25.22 -11.48 2.68
N ASN A 764 24.68 -12.00 3.78
CA ASN A 764 23.73 -13.11 3.87
C ASN A 764 22.29 -12.63 4.11
N PHE A 765 22.06 -11.32 4.00
CA PHE A 765 20.77 -10.64 4.25
C PHE A 765 20.29 -10.70 5.71
N ALA A 766 21.13 -11.12 6.66
CA ALA A 766 20.83 -11.06 8.08
C ALA A 766 20.90 -9.61 8.58
N THR A 767 19.94 -9.20 9.41
CA THR A 767 19.89 -7.86 9.99
C THR A 767 20.69 -7.78 11.31
N SER A 768 20.64 -6.64 12.01
CA SER A 768 21.16 -6.51 13.38
C SER A 768 20.42 -7.36 14.43
N LEU A 769 19.33 -8.03 14.08
CA LEU A 769 18.53 -8.86 14.98
C LEU A 769 18.60 -10.34 14.56
N ALA A 770 18.92 -11.21 15.51
CA ALA A 770 19.00 -12.65 15.28
C ALA A 770 17.67 -13.23 14.77
N GLY A 771 17.73 -14.09 13.75
CA GLY A 771 16.55 -14.67 13.10
C GLY A 771 15.74 -13.69 12.23
N VAL A 772 16.17 -12.43 12.08
CA VAL A 772 15.50 -11.42 11.24
C VAL A 772 16.40 -11.09 10.05
N TYR A 773 15.84 -11.28 8.85
CA TYR A 773 16.48 -11.04 7.55
C TYR A 773 15.73 -9.96 6.78
N ALA A 774 16.39 -9.28 5.84
CA ALA A 774 15.74 -8.27 4.99
C ALA A 774 16.29 -8.30 3.56
N GLY A 775 15.42 -8.12 2.55
CA GLY A 775 15.85 -8.26 1.15
C GLY A 775 14.97 -7.56 0.13
N GLY A 776 15.55 -7.30 -1.05
CA GLY A 776 14.93 -6.49 -2.10
C GLY A 776 15.02 -4.99 -1.80
N ASP A 777 14.04 -4.23 -2.28
CA ASP A 777 14.13 -2.77 -2.35
C ASP A 777 14.15 -2.07 -0.97
N VAL A 778 13.71 -2.73 0.11
CA VAL A 778 13.82 -2.22 1.49
C VAL A 778 15.26 -2.19 2.02
N ASN A 779 16.13 -3.01 1.43
CA ASN A 779 17.56 -3.14 1.77
C ASN A 779 18.44 -2.43 0.72
N THR A 780 18.14 -2.62 -0.56
CA THR A 780 18.96 -2.10 -1.68
C THR A 780 18.51 -0.73 -2.23
N GLY A 781 17.33 -0.25 -1.87
CA GLY A 781 16.64 0.81 -2.59
C GLY A 781 15.99 0.31 -3.89
N ALA A 782 15.29 1.19 -4.59
CA ALA A 782 14.53 0.84 -5.80
C ALA A 782 15.43 0.17 -6.86
N ALA A 783 15.10 -1.08 -7.22
CA ALA A 783 15.95 -1.93 -8.06
C ALA A 783 15.18 -2.54 -9.25
N THR A 784 15.15 -3.87 -9.35
CA THR A 784 14.43 -4.60 -10.41
C THR A 784 13.79 -5.84 -9.81
N VAL A 785 12.62 -6.25 -10.29
CA VAL A 785 11.85 -7.41 -9.80
C VAL A 785 12.73 -8.66 -9.59
N ILE A 786 13.63 -8.96 -10.53
CA ILE A 786 14.51 -10.14 -10.48
C ILE A 786 15.68 -10.02 -9.49
N LYS A 787 16.16 -8.80 -9.19
CA LYS A 787 17.09 -8.57 -8.06
C LYS A 787 16.39 -8.79 -6.73
N ALA A 788 15.13 -8.35 -6.61
CA ALA A 788 14.29 -8.61 -5.44
C ALA A 788 14.01 -10.13 -5.26
N LEU A 789 13.66 -10.86 -6.33
CA LEU A 789 13.56 -12.32 -6.33
C LEU A 789 14.89 -12.99 -5.90
N GLY A 790 16.02 -12.52 -6.41
CA GLY A 790 17.36 -13.03 -6.04
C GLY A 790 17.70 -12.83 -4.55
N ALA A 791 17.45 -11.63 -4.03
CA ALA A 791 17.64 -11.32 -2.60
C ALA A 791 16.72 -12.16 -1.71
N GLY A 792 15.43 -12.25 -2.05
CA GLY A 792 14.47 -13.07 -1.31
C GLY A 792 14.84 -14.55 -1.30
N LYS A 793 15.26 -15.11 -2.45
CA LYS A 793 15.73 -16.49 -2.54
C LYS A 793 16.95 -16.73 -1.66
N LYS A 794 18.00 -15.90 -1.75
CA LYS A 794 19.20 -16.08 -0.90
C LYS A 794 18.84 -15.94 0.58
N ALA A 795 18.08 -14.90 0.97
CA ALA A 795 17.65 -14.74 2.35
C ALA A 795 16.84 -15.94 2.87
N GLY A 796 15.95 -16.52 2.05
CA GLY A 796 15.23 -17.75 2.39
C GLY A 796 16.18 -18.95 2.61
N GLN A 797 17.22 -19.10 1.80
CA GLN A 797 18.24 -20.14 2.00
C GLN A 797 19.03 -19.96 3.30
N GLU A 798 19.33 -18.71 3.70
CA GLU A 798 20.01 -18.43 4.97
C GLU A 798 19.05 -18.59 6.19
N ILE A 799 17.77 -18.25 6.04
CA ILE A 799 16.72 -18.58 7.02
C ILE A 799 16.64 -20.09 7.26
N ASN A 800 16.67 -20.91 6.20
CA ASN A 800 16.61 -22.36 6.33
C ASN A 800 17.79 -22.90 7.17
N LYS A 801 19.03 -22.46 6.87
CA LYS A 801 20.24 -22.81 7.66
C LYS A 801 20.18 -22.33 9.11
N TYR A 802 19.66 -21.13 9.34
CA TYR A 802 19.46 -20.62 10.70
C TYR A 802 18.48 -21.50 11.48
N LEU A 803 17.38 -21.89 10.83
CA LEU A 803 16.36 -22.75 11.41
C LEU A 803 16.85 -24.19 11.65
N GLU A 804 17.74 -24.74 10.83
CA GLU A 804 18.38 -26.06 11.06
C GLU A 804 19.02 -26.15 12.46
N ASN A 805 19.65 -25.06 12.92
CA ASN A 805 20.35 -24.99 14.21
C ASN A 805 19.44 -24.71 15.42
N ILE A 806 18.13 -24.49 15.21
CA ILE A 806 17.16 -24.35 16.31
C ILE A 806 16.58 -25.73 16.67
N ASN A 807 16.99 -26.26 17.81
CA ASN A 807 16.33 -27.38 18.46
C ASN A 807 14.96 -26.94 18.98
N VAL A 808 13.91 -27.64 18.54
CA VAL A 808 12.56 -27.50 19.11
C VAL A 808 12.45 -28.48 20.29
N GLU A 809 13.16 -28.19 21.39
CA GLU A 809 13.05 -28.99 22.61
C GLU A 809 11.69 -28.78 23.26
N GLY A 810 11.00 -29.90 23.53
CA GLY A 810 9.66 -29.89 24.11
C GLY A 810 8.55 -29.68 23.07
N VAL A 811 8.10 -30.77 22.44
CA VAL A 811 6.75 -30.82 21.86
C VAL A 811 5.73 -30.84 23.02
N SER A 812 5.54 -29.67 23.64
CA SER A 812 4.47 -29.44 24.60
C SER A 812 3.13 -29.71 23.94
N GLU A 813 2.20 -30.34 24.65
CA GLU A 813 0.82 -30.68 24.22
C GLU A 813 -0.06 -29.47 23.85
N THR A 814 0.52 -28.26 23.86
CA THR A 814 -0.07 -27.01 23.38
C THR A 814 0.33 -26.64 21.94
N ALA A 815 1.32 -27.32 21.34
CA ALA A 815 1.58 -27.31 19.89
C ALA A 815 0.48 -28.11 19.17
N GLY A 816 -0.70 -27.49 19.05
CA GLY A 816 -1.95 -28.17 18.69
C GLY A 816 -1.94 -28.79 17.30
N LYS A 817 -1.73 -30.12 17.27
CA LYS A 817 -1.65 -31.00 16.10
C LYS A 817 -0.48 -30.70 15.17
N ILE A 818 0.06 -31.75 14.55
CA ILE A 818 0.75 -31.63 13.26
C ILE A 818 -0.24 -30.91 12.34
N PHE A 819 0.12 -29.71 11.88
CA PHE A 819 -0.72 -28.95 10.97
C PHE A 819 -0.62 -29.60 9.60
N TYR A 820 -1.39 -30.66 9.41
CA TYR A 820 -1.68 -31.19 8.09
C TYR A 820 -2.14 -30.02 7.24
N PRO A 821 -1.50 -29.73 6.10
CA PRO A 821 -1.94 -28.68 5.22
C PRO A 821 -3.43 -28.90 4.90
N ILE A 822 -4.23 -27.83 4.85
CA ILE A 822 -5.61 -27.90 4.37
C ILE A 822 -5.55 -28.04 2.84
N VAL A 823 -5.09 -29.21 2.39
CA VAL A 823 -5.18 -29.62 1.00
C VAL A 823 -6.61 -30.03 0.74
N ALA A 824 -7.15 -29.58 -0.40
CA ALA A 824 -8.42 -30.12 -0.88
C ALA A 824 -8.32 -31.65 -0.97
N GLU A 825 -9.44 -32.33 -0.72
CA GLU A 825 -9.53 -33.78 -0.53
C GLU A 825 -8.87 -34.57 -1.68
N GLU A 826 -8.97 -34.05 -2.90
CA GLU A 826 -8.33 -34.53 -4.13
C GLU A 826 -6.78 -34.62 -4.10
N TYR A 827 -6.10 -33.84 -3.26
CA TYR A 827 -4.63 -33.80 -3.18
C TYR A 827 -4.04 -34.49 -1.95
N GLN A 828 -4.84 -34.93 -0.97
CA GLN A 828 -4.31 -35.52 0.29
C GLN A 828 -3.39 -36.72 0.03
N ASN A 829 -3.70 -37.52 -0.99
CA ASN A 829 -2.90 -38.68 -1.41
C ASN A 829 -1.50 -38.32 -1.96
N LEU A 830 -1.26 -37.05 -2.32
CA LEU A 830 0.00 -36.54 -2.88
C LEU A 830 1.00 -36.05 -1.83
N PHE A 831 0.66 -36.13 -0.54
CA PHE A 831 1.54 -35.85 0.60
C PHE A 831 1.93 -37.16 1.32
N MET A 832 2.99 -37.17 2.12
CA MET A 832 3.31 -38.32 2.99
C MET A 832 2.40 -38.30 4.23
N THR A 833 1.90 -39.48 4.62
CA THR A 833 1.09 -39.71 5.82
C THR A 833 1.96 -39.87 7.07
N GLU A 834 1.40 -39.68 8.28
CA GLU A 834 2.08 -39.96 9.56
C GLU A 834 2.71 -41.37 9.57
N ALA A 835 1.96 -42.38 9.12
CA ALA A 835 2.42 -43.77 9.08
C ALA A 835 3.51 -44.05 8.01
N GLU A 836 3.68 -43.19 7.02
CA GLU A 836 4.82 -43.23 6.08
C GLU A 836 6.03 -42.45 6.63
N PHE A 837 5.81 -41.47 7.51
CA PHE A 837 6.84 -40.69 8.20
C PHE A 837 7.48 -41.48 9.35
N GLU A 838 6.69 -42.06 10.26
CA GLU A 838 7.18 -42.86 11.40
C GLU A 838 7.98 -44.11 11.00
N LYS A 839 7.90 -44.50 9.72
CA LYS A 839 8.49 -45.73 9.17
C LYS A 839 9.87 -45.51 8.53
N LYS A 840 10.39 -44.28 8.54
CA LYS A 840 11.48 -43.83 7.66
C LYS A 840 12.56 -43.06 8.41
#